data_AF-A0A846LZD3-F1
#
_entry.id   AF-A0A846LZD3-F1
#
_cell.length_a   1.000
_cell.length_b   1.000
_cell.length_c   1.000
_cell.angle_alpha   90.00
_cell.angle_beta   90.00
_cell.angle_gamma   90.00
#
_symmetry.space_group_name_H-M   'P 1'
#
loop_
_entity.id
_entity.type
_entity.pdbx_description
1 polymer ?
#
loop_
_entity_poly.entity_id
_entity_poly.type
_entity_poly.pdbx_seq_one_letter_code
_entity_poly.pdbx_strand_id
1 'polypeptide(L)'
;MFHTALKQRRVRWTRAGAFVLGAAVVAGTGLVVPPSALAEQVGPTTVEAGDTVVGELVQAWPEYQEPADAAEHAEEGPLSWIETATGGAVRVSTEDIEEVVSAEVGATVAVTVGDEVVDQAVEQGLDPAREVVEATVVTTAPLATPPPVSAAGTVTNAVTVVMVVPQGTAADRRTLSDVVSAVDGPVAAFWSEQSNGAATIKVTASRDLRSTPTTASCADPQGLWDEAARMVGWTAGPGKHLLVHLPEGAGSCPYGLAEVGSSPTAGGRLYVREVATSLLAHELGHNMGLGHSSELQCDGATETDSCQVTAYNDWYDVMGISWDEVGTLNAPQAARLGFLPAEETVALAASGATVTRTLVPVSAGSGTRTLRLTDAEGAVYWLEYRQASGRDAWLASATANWPGVQAGVTMRRSAGGRDTSLLLDATPSRRAQWSVDRATALVRGVPVPISGGDFTITVTSVTPSGATVEVATRTHPVTVRWNELGGAGGALGARTSALTCGLVARGCSQHFVGGSIYWSPGTGARTVTGVVRDRWAAGGSERGLGYPVSDTFCGLVGGGCFQWFQGGSLYSATAGGSAHVVFGAIRDRWGASGWEVGALGYPVADEHGTRGGSVQRFQRGAVYWSPATGARVVLNGSVQARWRASGAYKGALGYPVSDTFCGLVGGGCFQWFQGGSLYSATAGGSAHVVFGAIRDRWGASGWEVGALGYPVADEHGTRGGSVQRFQRGAVYWSPATGARVVLNGSVQARWRASGAYKGALGYPVSDTFCGLVGGGCFQWFQGGSLYSATAGGSAHVVFGAIRDRWGASGWEVGALGYPVADEQSVRGGSVQRFQRGRITWTPSRGAVVVLG
;
A
#
# COMPACT_ATOMS: atom_id res chain seq x y z
N MET A 1 -8.70 -10.14 -53.13
CA MET A 1 -7.86 -9.19 -52.38
C MET A 1 -8.47 -9.03 -51.01
N PHE A 2 -7.88 -9.71 -50.03
CA PHE A 2 -8.42 -9.85 -48.67
C PHE A 2 -8.03 -8.64 -47.82
N HIS A 3 -9.02 -7.99 -47.20
CA HIS A 3 -8.86 -7.11 -46.04
C HIS A 3 -10.02 -7.44 -45.09
N THR A 4 -9.72 -8.23 -44.06
CA THR A 4 -10.68 -8.64 -43.03
C THR A 4 -10.54 -7.70 -41.85
N ALA A 5 -11.61 -6.96 -41.57
CA ALA A 5 -11.71 -6.02 -40.47
C ALA A 5 -11.90 -6.72 -39.11
N LEU A 6 -11.22 -6.19 -38.10
CA LEU A 6 -11.29 -6.55 -36.68
C LEU A 6 -12.72 -6.46 -36.14
N LYS A 7 -13.22 -7.59 -35.58
CA LYS A 7 -14.41 -7.63 -34.72
C LYS A 7 -14.01 -7.36 -33.27
N GLN A 8 -14.27 -6.15 -32.77
CA GLN A 8 -14.35 -5.91 -31.33
C GLN A 8 -15.67 -6.47 -30.79
N ARG A 9 -15.60 -7.49 -29.93
CA ARG A 9 -16.73 -7.97 -29.12
C ARG A 9 -16.94 -7.00 -27.95
N ARG A 10 -18.10 -6.36 -27.90
CA ARG A 10 -18.59 -5.61 -26.73
C ARG A 10 -19.12 -6.62 -25.70
N VAL A 11 -18.49 -6.71 -24.54
CA VAL A 11 -19.05 -7.39 -23.36
C VAL A 11 -19.97 -6.40 -22.64
N ARG A 12 -21.25 -6.78 -22.51
CA ARG A 12 -22.27 -6.06 -21.75
C ARG A 12 -22.13 -6.43 -20.27
N TRP A 13 -21.86 -5.46 -19.42
CA TRP A 13 -21.99 -5.60 -17.97
C TRP A 13 -23.48 -5.58 -17.60
N THR A 14 -24.03 -6.73 -17.23
CA THR A 14 -25.33 -6.84 -16.55
C THR A 14 -25.16 -6.57 -15.06
N ARG A 15 -25.93 -5.60 -14.55
CA ARG A 15 -26.04 -5.25 -13.13
C ARG A 15 -26.59 -6.44 -12.33
N ALA A 16 -25.79 -6.98 -11.40
CA ALA A 16 -26.28 -7.81 -10.30
C ALA A 16 -26.65 -6.90 -9.13
N GLY A 17 -27.88 -7.04 -8.63
CA GLY A 17 -28.39 -6.28 -7.49
C GLY A 17 -27.82 -6.78 -6.17
N ALA A 18 -27.29 -5.87 -5.37
CA ALA A 18 -26.87 -6.15 -4.00
C ALA A 18 -28.11 -6.32 -3.10
N PHE A 19 -28.31 -7.53 -2.59
CA PHE A 19 -29.17 -7.77 -1.43
C PHE A 19 -28.44 -7.29 -0.17
N VAL A 20 -29.03 -6.33 0.52
CA VAL A 20 -28.57 -5.84 1.83
C VAL A 20 -29.19 -6.74 2.90
N LEU A 21 -28.38 -7.60 3.53
CA LEU A 21 -28.72 -8.25 4.80
C LEU A 21 -28.15 -7.36 5.93
N GLY A 22 -29.05 -6.84 6.76
CA GLY A 22 -28.72 -5.93 7.85
C GLY A 22 -28.02 -6.64 9.00
N ALA A 23 -26.84 -6.14 9.38
CA ALA A 23 -26.16 -6.51 10.61
C ALA A 23 -26.75 -5.69 11.78
N ALA A 24 -27.44 -6.38 12.69
CA ALA A 24 -27.77 -5.85 14.01
C ALA A 24 -26.53 -5.94 14.91
N VAL A 25 -26.02 -4.80 15.36
CA VAL A 25 -24.96 -4.72 16.38
C VAL A 25 -25.60 -4.94 17.75
N VAL A 26 -25.41 -6.14 18.32
CA VAL A 26 -25.58 -6.38 19.75
C VAL A 26 -24.23 -6.16 20.42
N ALA A 27 -24.17 -5.21 21.34
CA ALA A 27 -23.02 -4.97 22.19
C ALA A 27 -22.79 -6.18 23.11
N GLY A 28 -21.64 -6.82 22.97
CA GLY A 28 -21.16 -7.89 23.84
C GLY A 28 -19.77 -7.57 24.35
N THR A 29 -19.66 -7.46 25.67
CA THR A 29 -18.43 -7.35 26.47
C THR A 29 -17.37 -8.37 26.06
N GLY A 30 -16.10 -7.95 26.07
CA GLY A 30 -14.96 -8.81 25.77
C GLY A 30 -14.95 -10.09 26.58
N LEU A 31 -15.01 -11.22 25.88
CA LEU A 31 -14.52 -12.50 26.36
C LEU A 31 -13.20 -12.78 25.65
N VAL A 32 -12.13 -12.88 26.43
CA VAL A 32 -10.93 -13.61 26.04
C VAL A 32 -11.35 -15.07 25.95
N VAL A 33 -11.38 -15.64 24.74
CA VAL A 33 -11.57 -17.07 24.54
C VAL A 33 -10.21 -17.74 24.77
N PRO A 34 -10.07 -18.67 25.74
CA PRO A 34 -8.83 -19.42 25.91
C PRO A 34 -8.58 -20.35 24.71
N PRO A 35 -7.33 -20.76 24.43
CA PRO A 35 -6.94 -21.48 23.20
C PRO A 35 -7.53 -22.88 23.02
N SER A 36 -8.48 -23.30 23.85
CA SER A 36 -8.92 -24.69 24.00
C SER A 36 -10.37 -24.95 23.55
N ALA A 37 -10.96 -24.09 22.73
CA ALA A 37 -12.34 -24.25 22.23
C ALA A 37 -12.48 -24.26 20.68
N LEU A 38 -11.44 -24.69 19.97
CA LEU A 38 -11.45 -24.97 18.52
C LEU A 38 -10.90 -26.38 18.23
N ALA A 39 -11.23 -27.35 19.10
CA ALA A 39 -10.81 -28.73 18.95
C ALA A 39 -12.03 -29.65 19.01
N GLU A 40 -12.85 -29.60 17.97
CA GLU A 40 -13.71 -30.72 17.57
C GLU A 40 -14.27 -30.42 16.18
N GLN A 41 -13.67 -30.98 15.13
CA GLN A 41 -14.35 -31.65 14.00
C GLN A 41 -13.34 -32.49 13.20
N VAL A 42 -13.85 -33.62 12.73
CA VAL A 42 -13.20 -34.80 12.14
C VAL A 42 -12.83 -34.51 10.66
N GLY A 43 -11.68 -34.98 10.15
CA GLY A 43 -11.19 -34.66 8.79
C GLY A 43 -11.94 -35.33 7.63
N PRO A 44 -11.40 -35.33 6.39
CA PRO A 44 -11.04 -34.15 5.62
C PRO A 44 -12.32 -33.51 5.06
N THR A 45 -12.67 -32.30 5.49
CA THR A 45 -13.71 -31.52 4.81
C THR A 45 -13.13 -31.03 3.48
N THR A 46 -13.78 -31.37 2.36
CA THR A 46 -13.49 -30.76 1.06
C THR A 46 -13.62 -29.25 1.24
N VAL A 47 -12.56 -28.51 0.94
CA VAL A 47 -12.56 -27.06 1.03
C VAL A 47 -13.34 -26.52 -0.17
N GLU A 48 -14.35 -25.70 0.08
CA GLU A 48 -15.24 -25.17 -0.94
C GLU A 48 -14.87 -23.72 -1.32
N ALA A 49 -15.34 -23.27 -2.48
CA ALA A 49 -15.13 -21.90 -2.92
C ALA A 49 -15.74 -20.90 -1.90
N GLY A 50 -14.93 -19.95 -1.45
CA GLY A 50 -15.27 -18.95 -0.43
C GLY A 50 -14.80 -19.29 0.98
N ASP A 51 -14.26 -20.48 1.22
CA ASP A 51 -13.67 -20.85 2.50
C ASP A 51 -12.30 -20.17 2.71
N THR A 52 -11.98 -19.82 3.95
CA THR A 52 -10.66 -19.31 4.33
C THR A 52 -9.84 -20.40 5.02
N VAL A 53 -8.73 -20.78 4.40
CA VAL A 53 -7.75 -21.75 4.90
C VAL A 53 -6.63 -20.98 5.59
N VAL A 54 -6.29 -21.35 6.82
CA VAL A 54 -5.16 -20.77 7.56
C VAL A 54 -4.12 -21.83 7.81
N GLY A 55 -2.90 -21.59 7.35
CA GLY A 55 -1.82 -22.58 7.42
C GLY A 55 -0.49 -22.03 6.93
N GLU A 56 0.52 -22.89 6.95
CA GLU A 56 1.85 -22.59 6.42
C GLU A 56 1.84 -22.68 4.90
N LEU A 57 2.42 -21.67 4.23
CA LEU A 57 2.67 -21.73 2.80
C LEU A 57 3.85 -22.66 2.54
N VAL A 58 3.58 -23.77 1.86
CA VAL A 58 4.58 -24.75 1.47
C VAL A 58 4.64 -24.81 -0.06
N GLN A 59 5.85 -24.94 -0.58
CA GLN A 59 6.12 -25.07 -2.01
C GLN A 59 7.02 -26.27 -2.27
N ALA A 60 6.80 -26.98 -3.38
CA ALA A 60 7.70 -27.99 -3.88
C ALA A 60 7.98 -27.86 -5.38
N TRP A 61 9.21 -28.20 -5.78
CA TRP A 61 9.66 -28.14 -7.16
C TRP A 61 9.61 -29.52 -7.82
N PRO A 62 8.81 -29.70 -8.89
CA PRO A 62 8.85 -30.93 -9.66
C PRO A 62 10.13 -31.00 -10.51
N GLU A 63 10.79 -32.14 -10.47
CA GLU A 63 11.96 -32.45 -11.29
C GLU A 63 11.58 -33.32 -12.50
N TYR A 64 12.29 -33.10 -13.61
CA TYR A 64 12.11 -33.84 -14.86
C TYR A 64 13.37 -34.64 -15.21
N GLN A 65 13.17 -35.85 -15.74
CA GLN A 65 14.26 -36.78 -16.01
C GLN A 65 15.12 -36.35 -17.20
N GLU A 66 14.48 -35.86 -18.27
CA GLU A 66 15.17 -35.50 -19.52
C GLU A 66 15.32 -33.98 -19.64
N PRO A 67 16.44 -33.47 -20.17
CA PRO A 67 16.66 -32.03 -20.31
C PRO A 67 15.67 -31.36 -21.28
N ALA A 68 15.19 -32.10 -22.27
CA ALA A 68 14.18 -31.62 -23.21
C ALA A 68 12.83 -31.42 -22.51
N ASP A 69 12.44 -32.36 -21.65
CA ASP A 69 11.22 -32.28 -20.86
C ASP A 69 11.35 -31.15 -19.83
N ALA A 70 12.49 -31.05 -19.13
CA ALA A 70 12.76 -29.94 -18.21
C ALA A 70 12.70 -28.55 -18.89
N ALA A 71 13.12 -28.47 -20.16
CA ALA A 71 13.04 -27.25 -20.96
C ALA A 71 11.62 -26.97 -21.49
N GLU A 72 10.84 -27.99 -21.84
CA GLU A 72 9.42 -27.86 -22.21
C GLU A 72 8.58 -27.39 -21.00
N HIS A 73 8.98 -27.81 -19.80
CA HIS A 73 8.38 -27.47 -18.51
C HIS A 73 9.13 -26.34 -17.77
N ALA A 74 9.96 -25.56 -18.48
CA ALA A 74 10.75 -24.46 -17.89
C ALA A 74 9.91 -23.26 -17.44
N GLU A 75 8.66 -23.14 -17.89
CA GLU A 75 7.73 -22.10 -17.46
C GLU A 75 6.89 -22.54 -16.24
N GLU A 76 7.03 -23.80 -15.79
CA GLU A 76 6.22 -24.33 -14.70
C GLU A 76 6.68 -23.83 -13.34
N GLY A 77 5.74 -23.25 -12.59
CA GLY A 77 5.95 -22.79 -11.23
C GLY A 77 6.02 -23.95 -10.23
N PRO A 78 6.36 -23.67 -8.96
CA PRO A 78 6.33 -24.68 -7.92
C PRO A 78 4.88 -25.10 -7.67
N LEU A 79 4.68 -26.28 -7.10
CA LEU A 79 3.40 -26.67 -6.53
C LEU A 79 3.25 -25.98 -5.18
N SER A 80 2.18 -25.21 -4.98
CA SER A 80 1.90 -24.51 -3.72
C SER A 80 0.72 -25.13 -2.98
N TRP A 81 0.82 -25.23 -1.65
CA TRP A 81 -0.29 -25.57 -0.78
C TRP A 81 -0.24 -24.84 0.55
N ILE A 82 -1.40 -24.76 1.19
CA ILE A 82 -1.55 -24.24 2.55
C ILE A 82 -1.72 -25.41 3.50
N GLU A 83 -0.67 -25.71 4.27
CA GLU A 83 -0.68 -26.79 5.26
C GLU A 83 -1.25 -26.31 6.60
N THR A 84 -2.38 -26.88 7.00
CA THR A 84 -3.09 -26.49 8.20
C THR A 84 -2.44 -27.11 9.44
N ALA A 85 -2.60 -26.46 10.58
CA ALA A 85 -2.09 -26.96 11.86
C ALA A 85 -2.66 -28.34 12.28
N THR A 86 -3.76 -28.77 11.65
CA THR A 86 -4.36 -30.09 11.87
C THR A 86 -3.83 -31.18 10.93
N GLY A 87 -2.86 -30.84 10.06
CA GLY A 87 -2.20 -31.77 9.15
C GLY A 87 -2.97 -32.07 7.86
N GLY A 88 -3.93 -31.21 7.47
CA GLY A 88 -4.49 -31.23 6.12
C GLY A 88 -3.76 -30.20 5.26
N ALA A 89 -3.78 -30.33 3.94
CA ALA A 89 -3.40 -29.21 3.10
C ALA A 89 -4.30 -29.04 1.88
N VAL A 90 -4.25 -27.82 1.35
CA VAL A 90 -5.10 -27.38 0.25
C VAL A 90 -4.18 -26.83 -0.83
N ARG A 91 -4.19 -27.50 -1.98
CA ARG A 91 -3.47 -27.05 -3.18
C ARG A 91 -4.06 -25.74 -3.69
N VAL A 92 -3.20 -24.75 -3.90
CA VAL A 92 -3.60 -23.41 -4.38
C VAL A 92 -2.81 -23.04 -5.63
N SER A 93 -3.39 -22.20 -6.48
CA SER A 93 -2.69 -21.65 -7.65
C SER A 93 -1.46 -20.88 -7.18
N THR A 94 -0.29 -21.27 -7.68
CA THR A 94 0.96 -20.60 -7.33
C THR A 94 1.05 -19.20 -7.94
N GLU A 95 0.53 -19.02 -9.16
CA GLU A 95 0.48 -17.71 -9.79
C GLU A 95 -0.38 -16.74 -8.96
N ASP A 96 -1.57 -17.19 -8.53
CA ASP A 96 -2.50 -16.36 -7.80
C ASP A 96 -1.95 -15.98 -6.42
N ILE A 97 -1.34 -16.93 -5.68
CA ILE A 97 -0.82 -16.63 -4.34
C ILE A 97 0.35 -15.64 -4.39
N GLU A 98 1.23 -15.73 -5.39
CA GLU A 98 2.36 -14.82 -5.56
C GLU A 98 1.92 -13.40 -5.99
N GLU A 99 0.84 -13.30 -6.77
CA GLU A 99 0.24 -12.00 -7.14
C GLU A 99 -0.47 -11.33 -5.95
N VAL A 100 -1.21 -12.11 -5.16
CA VAL A 100 -2.06 -11.60 -4.08
C VAL A 100 -1.25 -11.32 -2.80
N VAL A 101 -0.22 -12.12 -2.50
CA VAL A 101 0.60 -11.93 -1.30
C VAL A 101 2.08 -12.24 -1.54
N SER A 102 2.95 -11.26 -1.26
CA SER A 102 4.40 -11.49 -1.19
C SER A 102 4.80 -12.15 0.13
N ALA A 103 4.40 -13.42 0.31
CA ALA A 103 4.77 -14.25 1.46
C ALA A 103 6.01 -15.10 1.17
N GLU A 104 6.88 -15.29 2.16
CA GLU A 104 7.99 -16.25 2.06
C GLU A 104 7.49 -17.66 2.38
N VAL A 105 8.09 -18.68 1.76
CA VAL A 105 7.82 -20.09 2.12
C VAL A 105 8.09 -20.31 3.61
N GLY A 106 7.18 -21.00 4.29
CA GLY A 106 7.18 -21.16 5.75
C GLY A 106 6.48 -20.03 6.52
N ALA A 107 5.92 -19.03 5.83
CA ALA A 107 5.02 -18.06 6.45
C ALA A 107 3.65 -18.68 6.71
N THR A 108 3.01 -18.29 7.81
CA THR A 108 1.59 -18.61 8.03
C THR A 108 0.73 -17.60 7.28
N VAL A 109 -0.10 -18.07 6.36
CA VAL A 109 -1.01 -17.27 5.55
C VAL A 109 -2.46 -17.66 5.81
N ALA A 110 -3.36 -16.69 5.67
CA ALA A 110 -4.80 -16.91 5.61
C ALA A 110 -5.25 -16.64 4.18
N VAL A 111 -5.74 -17.69 3.50
CA VAL A 111 -6.08 -17.70 2.08
C VAL A 111 -7.54 -18.03 1.90
N THR A 112 -8.30 -17.11 1.30
CA THR A 112 -9.66 -17.38 0.83
C THR A 112 -9.59 -17.98 -0.55
N VAL A 113 -10.05 -19.22 -0.68
CA VAL A 113 -9.96 -19.98 -1.93
C VAL A 113 -11.21 -19.81 -2.80
N GLY A 114 -11.04 -19.88 -4.11
CA GLY A 114 -12.11 -19.80 -5.11
C GLY A 114 -12.48 -21.17 -5.69
N ASP A 115 -12.93 -21.17 -6.94
CA ASP A 115 -13.28 -22.38 -7.67
C ASP A 115 -12.01 -23.23 -7.96
N GLU A 116 -12.21 -24.50 -8.35
CA GLU A 116 -11.10 -25.33 -8.86
C GLU A 116 -10.59 -24.79 -10.18
N VAL A 117 -9.28 -24.69 -10.30
CA VAL A 117 -8.58 -24.20 -11.49
C VAL A 117 -7.68 -25.29 -12.06
N VAL A 118 -7.66 -25.36 -13.39
CA VAL A 118 -6.73 -26.18 -14.15
C VAL A 118 -5.47 -25.35 -14.34
N ASP A 119 -4.47 -25.61 -13.52
CA ASP A 119 -3.13 -25.06 -13.70
C ASP A 119 -2.25 -26.05 -14.48
N GLN A 120 -1.03 -25.63 -14.82
CA GLN A 120 -0.11 -26.42 -15.66
C GLN A 120 0.16 -27.83 -15.09
N ALA A 121 0.12 -27.98 -13.77
CA ALA A 121 0.26 -29.25 -13.07
C ALA A 121 -0.89 -30.25 -13.36
N VAL A 122 -2.13 -29.76 -13.57
CA VAL A 122 -3.27 -30.62 -13.91
C VAL A 122 -3.13 -31.23 -15.29
N GLU A 123 -2.50 -30.52 -16.24
CA GLU A 123 -2.19 -31.06 -17.57
C GLU A 123 -1.25 -32.28 -17.50
N GLN A 124 -0.54 -32.45 -16.38
CA GLN A 124 0.34 -33.58 -16.08
C GLN A 124 -0.31 -34.66 -15.20
N GLY A 125 -1.60 -34.51 -14.90
CA GLY A 125 -2.37 -35.50 -14.14
C GLY A 125 -2.35 -35.31 -12.63
N LEU A 126 -1.94 -34.13 -12.12
CA LEU A 126 -2.14 -33.75 -10.71
C LEU A 126 -3.58 -33.28 -10.46
N ASP A 127 -4.02 -33.41 -9.20
CA ASP A 127 -5.35 -32.93 -8.79
C ASP A 127 -5.47 -31.39 -8.92
N PRO A 128 -6.67 -30.85 -9.24
CA PRO A 128 -6.88 -29.42 -9.43
C PRO A 128 -6.45 -28.55 -8.24
N ALA A 129 -5.88 -27.39 -8.52
CA ALA A 129 -5.62 -26.36 -7.53
C ALA A 129 -6.89 -25.54 -7.26
N ARG A 130 -6.90 -24.77 -6.17
CA ARG A 130 -7.92 -23.74 -5.92
C ARG A 130 -7.40 -22.35 -6.28
N GLU A 131 -8.26 -21.53 -6.89
CA GLU A 131 -7.99 -20.10 -7.13
C GLU A 131 -7.71 -19.38 -5.80
N VAL A 132 -6.81 -18.40 -5.78
CA VAL A 132 -6.62 -17.52 -4.61
C VAL A 132 -7.36 -16.21 -4.81
N VAL A 133 -8.45 -16.02 -4.06
CA VAL A 133 -9.30 -14.81 -4.16
C VAL A 133 -8.76 -13.67 -3.30
N GLU A 134 -8.28 -14.01 -2.10
CA GLU A 134 -7.67 -13.07 -1.15
C GLU A 134 -6.68 -13.81 -0.26
N ALA A 135 -5.54 -13.19 0.06
CA ALA A 135 -4.55 -13.76 0.97
C ALA A 135 -3.91 -12.69 1.85
N THR A 136 -3.61 -13.05 3.09
CA THR A 136 -2.89 -12.19 4.04
C THR A 136 -1.83 -12.97 4.80
N VAL A 137 -0.67 -12.36 5.03
CA VAL A 137 0.36 -12.93 5.92
C VAL A 137 -0.09 -12.75 7.36
N VAL A 138 -0.34 -13.86 8.06
CA VAL A 138 -0.68 -13.89 9.49
C VAL A 138 0.61 -13.77 10.31
N THR A 139 1.61 -14.58 9.95
CA THR A 139 2.93 -14.57 10.58
C THR A 139 3.98 -14.73 9.49
N THR A 140 5.00 -13.88 9.47
CA THR A 140 6.13 -14.01 8.55
C THR A 140 6.90 -15.29 8.83
N ALA A 141 7.56 -15.85 7.80
CA ALA A 141 8.46 -16.98 7.99
C ALA A 141 9.52 -16.64 9.07
N PRO A 142 9.92 -17.62 9.90
CA PRO A 142 11.01 -17.41 10.85
C PRO A 142 12.27 -16.98 10.11
N LEU A 143 12.93 -15.92 10.57
CA LEU A 143 14.21 -15.50 9.99
C LEU A 143 15.21 -16.65 10.07
N ALA A 144 15.83 -16.99 8.95
CA ALA A 144 16.91 -17.96 8.90
C ALA A 144 18.08 -17.47 9.79
N THR A 145 18.20 -18.01 10.99
CA THR A 145 19.41 -17.87 11.79
C THR A 145 20.50 -18.76 11.18
N PRO A 146 21.71 -18.24 10.93
CA PRO A 146 22.82 -19.10 10.52
C PRO A 146 23.00 -20.21 11.58
N PRO A 147 23.22 -21.46 11.16
CA PRO A 147 23.27 -22.57 12.09
C PRO A 147 24.40 -22.31 13.11
N PRO A 148 24.19 -22.58 14.42
CA PRO A 148 25.31 -22.66 15.34
C PRO A 148 26.27 -23.72 14.81
N VAL A 149 27.58 -23.46 14.90
CA VAL A 149 28.61 -24.44 14.54
C VAL A 149 28.33 -25.71 15.33
N SER A 150 27.83 -26.74 14.65
CA SER A 150 27.51 -28.01 15.31
C SER A 150 28.80 -28.67 15.75
N ALA A 151 28.79 -29.33 16.90
CA ALA A 151 29.95 -30.12 17.34
C ALA A 151 30.29 -31.16 16.25
N ALA A 152 31.56 -31.24 15.88
CA ALA A 152 32.05 -32.16 14.84
C ALA A 152 31.51 -33.59 15.09
N GLY A 153 30.82 -34.16 14.10
CA GLY A 153 30.25 -35.50 14.15
C GLY A 153 28.77 -35.61 14.56
N THR A 154 28.08 -34.50 14.83
CA THR A 154 26.61 -34.51 15.06
C THR A 154 25.89 -34.59 13.71
N VAL A 155 24.87 -35.44 13.57
CA VAL A 155 23.97 -35.46 12.38
C VAL A 155 23.10 -34.21 12.43
N THR A 156 23.24 -33.32 11.44
CA THR A 156 22.43 -32.11 11.32
C THR A 156 21.19 -32.33 10.46
N ASN A 157 21.26 -33.29 9.52
CA ASN A 157 20.18 -33.63 8.60
C ASN A 157 19.91 -35.15 8.66
N ALA A 158 18.92 -35.54 9.46
CA ALA A 158 18.48 -36.91 9.68
C ALA A 158 17.43 -37.32 8.63
N VAL A 159 17.72 -38.37 7.87
CA VAL A 159 16.85 -38.86 6.79
C VAL A 159 16.11 -40.11 7.23
N THR A 160 14.79 -40.13 7.05
CA THR A 160 13.96 -41.34 7.12
C THR A 160 13.65 -41.80 5.71
N VAL A 161 14.10 -43.00 5.33
CA VAL A 161 13.91 -43.56 3.98
C VAL A 161 12.71 -44.50 3.97
N VAL A 162 11.72 -44.25 3.11
CA VAL A 162 10.54 -45.10 2.96
C VAL A 162 10.38 -45.51 1.50
N MET A 163 10.37 -46.80 1.20
CA MET A 163 10.04 -47.26 -0.16
C MET A 163 8.55 -47.57 -0.25
N VAL A 164 7.87 -47.01 -1.25
CA VAL A 164 6.42 -47.21 -1.47
C VAL A 164 6.14 -47.57 -2.92
N VAL A 165 4.93 -48.06 -3.19
CA VAL A 165 4.40 -48.25 -4.56
C VAL A 165 3.13 -47.40 -4.67
N PRO A 166 3.15 -46.28 -5.41
CA PRO A 166 1.97 -45.48 -5.68
C PRO A 166 0.82 -46.29 -6.26
N GLN A 167 -0.42 -45.91 -5.93
CA GLN A 167 -1.60 -46.53 -6.54
C GLN A 167 -1.50 -46.50 -8.07
N GLY A 168 -1.74 -47.64 -8.71
CA GLY A 168 -1.67 -47.75 -10.18
C GLY A 168 -0.27 -48.01 -10.76
N THR A 169 0.76 -48.12 -9.90
CA THR A 169 2.14 -48.44 -10.32
C THR A 169 2.57 -49.84 -9.87
N ALA A 170 3.78 -50.26 -10.27
CA ALA A 170 4.35 -51.56 -9.92
C ALA A 170 5.73 -51.41 -9.29
N ALA A 171 6.06 -52.29 -8.34
CA ALA A 171 7.38 -52.34 -7.72
C ALA A 171 8.48 -52.69 -8.74
N ASP A 172 9.66 -52.10 -8.55
CA ASP A 172 10.88 -52.39 -9.30
C ASP A 172 11.81 -53.35 -8.54
N ARG A 173 13.03 -53.54 -9.08
CA ARG A 173 14.06 -54.40 -8.48
C ARG A 173 14.94 -53.67 -7.44
N ARG A 174 14.74 -52.37 -7.21
CA ARG A 174 15.57 -51.60 -6.27
C ARG A 174 15.36 -52.14 -4.86
N THR A 175 16.40 -52.13 -4.04
CA THR A 175 16.30 -52.56 -2.63
C THR A 175 16.41 -51.36 -1.70
N LEU A 176 15.88 -51.51 -0.48
CA LEU A 176 16.02 -50.49 0.56
C LEU A 176 17.49 -50.20 0.86
N SER A 177 18.34 -51.24 0.81
CA SER A 177 19.78 -51.09 1.02
C SER A 177 20.44 -50.21 -0.04
N ASP A 178 19.96 -50.27 -1.29
CA ASP A 178 20.52 -49.46 -2.37
C ASP A 178 20.23 -47.97 -2.15
N VAL A 179 19.02 -47.64 -1.70
CA VAL A 179 18.62 -46.25 -1.36
C VAL A 179 19.41 -45.75 -0.16
N VAL A 180 19.45 -46.53 0.92
CA VAL A 180 20.16 -46.16 2.16
C VAL A 180 21.65 -45.97 1.89
N SER A 181 22.26 -46.84 1.08
CA SER A 181 23.68 -46.76 0.75
C SER A 181 24.02 -45.56 -0.14
N ALA A 182 23.10 -45.12 -1.01
CA ALA A 182 23.27 -43.90 -1.80
C ALA A 182 23.20 -42.64 -0.91
N VAL A 183 22.24 -42.60 0.03
CA VAL A 183 22.10 -41.49 0.98
C VAL A 183 23.30 -41.41 1.93
N ASP A 184 23.65 -42.52 2.59
CA ASP A 184 24.73 -42.57 3.58
C ASP A 184 26.14 -42.54 2.97
N GLY A 185 26.26 -42.81 1.67
CA GLY A 185 27.52 -42.83 0.94
C GLY A 185 27.75 -41.53 0.16
N PRO A 186 27.54 -41.53 -1.16
CA PRO A 186 27.92 -40.41 -2.02
C PRO A 186 27.16 -39.11 -1.73
N VAL A 187 25.88 -39.17 -1.33
CA VAL A 187 25.10 -37.96 -0.99
C VAL A 187 25.59 -37.31 0.30
N ALA A 188 25.76 -38.10 1.37
CA ALA A 188 26.34 -37.62 2.62
C ALA A 188 27.76 -37.09 2.44
N ALA A 189 28.58 -37.76 1.63
CA ALA A 189 29.93 -37.30 1.31
C ALA A 189 29.92 -35.96 0.56
N PHE A 190 29.02 -35.77 -0.40
CA PHE A 190 28.87 -34.52 -1.13
C PHE A 190 28.56 -33.36 -0.17
N TRP A 191 27.46 -33.44 0.58
CA TRP A 191 27.03 -32.35 1.45
C TRP A 191 28.00 -32.09 2.60
N SER A 192 28.66 -33.12 3.12
CA SER A 192 29.71 -32.96 4.12
C SER A 192 30.93 -32.23 3.55
N GLU A 193 31.36 -32.55 2.33
CA GLU A 193 32.46 -31.85 1.67
C GLU A 193 32.12 -30.39 1.37
N GLN A 194 30.95 -30.12 0.78
CA GLN A 194 30.56 -28.76 0.36
C GLN A 194 30.37 -27.81 1.54
N SER A 195 30.04 -28.36 2.71
CA SER A 195 29.80 -27.60 3.94
C SER A 195 30.98 -27.59 4.90
N ASN A 196 32.12 -28.21 4.54
CA ASN A 196 33.25 -28.45 5.44
C ASN A 196 32.82 -29.12 6.77
N GLY A 197 31.87 -30.05 6.68
CA GLY A 197 31.31 -30.80 7.80
C GLY A 197 30.18 -30.09 8.57
N ALA A 198 29.73 -28.91 8.17
CA ALA A 198 28.62 -28.21 8.82
C ALA A 198 27.24 -28.86 8.52
N ALA A 199 27.10 -29.51 7.36
CA ALA A 199 25.96 -30.32 6.98
C ALA A 199 26.35 -31.80 6.94
N THR A 200 25.75 -32.60 7.81
CA THR A 200 26.00 -34.03 7.96
C THR A 200 24.69 -34.78 7.77
N ILE A 201 24.63 -35.56 6.70
CA ILE A 201 23.44 -36.34 6.33
C ILE A 201 23.61 -37.77 6.81
N LYS A 202 22.55 -38.32 7.40
CA LYS A 202 22.53 -39.72 7.83
C LYS A 202 21.13 -40.28 7.80
N VAL A 203 20.98 -41.51 7.29
CA VAL A 203 19.75 -42.28 7.46
C VAL A 203 19.64 -42.73 8.92
N THR A 204 18.59 -42.28 9.61
CA THR A 204 18.32 -42.61 11.02
C THR A 204 17.20 -43.64 11.18
N ALA A 205 16.34 -43.77 10.16
CA ALA A 205 15.30 -44.77 10.08
C ALA A 205 15.06 -45.17 8.62
N SER A 206 14.67 -46.42 8.38
CA SER A 206 14.29 -46.87 7.04
C SER A 206 13.22 -47.96 7.06
N ARG A 207 12.35 -47.98 6.05
CA ARG A 207 11.25 -48.94 5.94
C ARG A 207 10.94 -49.25 4.47
N ASP A 208 10.80 -50.53 4.13
CA ASP A 208 10.24 -50.97 2.85
C ASP A 208 8.76 -51.29 3.04
N LEU A 209 7.88 -50.53 2.38
CA LEU A 209 6.42 -50.66 2.44
C LEU A 209 5.83 -51.14 1.11
N ARG A 210 6.65 -51.52 0.13
CA ARG A 210 6.18 -51.85 -1.23
C ARG A 210 5.27 -53.08 -1.33
N SER A 211 5.20 -53.89 -0.28
CA SER A 211 4.22 -54.99 -0.17
C SER A 211 2.79 -54.51 0.07
N THR A 212 2.60 -53.25 0.45
CA THR A 212 1.30 -52.60 0.63
C THR A 212 1.29 -51.32 -0.22
N PRO A 213 0.73 -51.37 -1.44
CA PRO A 213 0.61 -50.18 -2.27
C PRO A 213 -0.13 -49.07 -1.52
N THR A 214 0.27 -47.82 -1.76
CA THR A 214 -0.39 -46.67 -1.16
C THR A 214 -1.79 -46.50 -1.73
N THR A 215 -2.64 -45.82 -0.96
CA THR A 215 -3.94 -45.35 -1.44
C THR A 215 -3.81 -44.14 -2.35
N ALA A 216 -2.85 -43.25 -2.08
CA ALA A 216 -2.54 -42.12 -2.95
C ALA A 216 -1.82 -42.57 -4.24
N SER A 217 -2.12 -41.89 -5.34
CA SER A 217 -1.48 -42.07 -6.65
C SER A 217 -0.49 -40.94 -6.92
N CYS A 218 0.21 -40.98 -8.05
CA CYS A 218 1.08 -39.87 -8.49
C CYS A 218 0.34 -38.53 -8.68
N ALA A 219 -1.00 -38.56 -8.81
CA ALA A 219 -1.83 -37.35 -8.89
C ALA A 219 -1.92 -36.57 -7.57
N ASP A 220 -1.61 -37.25 -6.45
CA ASP A 220 -1.64 -36.70 -5.09
C ASP A 220 -0.29 -36.90 -4.36
N PRO A 221 0.74 -36.10 -4.72
CA PRO A 221 2.06 -36.11 -4.07
C PRO A 221 2.00 -35.94 -2.54
N GLN A 222 1.09 -35.10 -2.07
CA GLN A 222 0.97 -34.81 -0.65
C GLN A 222 0.38 -36.00 0.10
N GLY A 223 -0.69 -36.61 -0.41
CA GLY A 223 -1.24 -37.82 0.14
C GLY A 223 -0.23 -38.97 0.16
N LEU A 224 0.64 -39.07 -0.85
CA LEU A 224 1.75 -40.03 -0.85
C LEU A 224 2.71 -39.80 0.33
N TRP A 225 3.15 -38.56 0.56
CA TRP A 225 4.03 -38.27 1.69
C TRP A 225 3.34 -38.45 3.04
N ASP A 226 2.11 -37.97 3.18
CA ASP A 226 1.35 -38.04 4.44
C ASP A 226 1.03 -39.49 4.81
N GLU A 227 0.69 -40.33 3.81
CA GLU A 227 0.49 -41.75 4.00
C GLU A 227 1.80 -42.45 4.43
N ALA A 228 2.90 -42.16 3.73
CA ALA A 228 4.22 -42.70 4.08
C ALA A 228 4.66 -42.28 5.50
N ALA A 229 4.53 -41.00 5.84
CA ALA A 229 4.84 -40.44 7.15
C ALA A 229 4.05 -41.13 8.26
N ARG A 230 2.72 -41.27 8.07
CA ARG A 230 1.81 -41.93 9.01
C ARG A 230 2.18 -43.41 9.21
N MET A 231 2.51 -44.13 8.14
CA MET A 231 2.87 -45.55 8.21
C MET A 231 4.16 -45.82 9.00
N VAL A 232 5.08 -44.86 9.05
CA VAL A 232 6.35 -44.99 9.78
C VAL A 232 6.43 -44.15 11.06
N GLY A 233 5.38 -43.39 11.37
CA GLY A 233 5.33 -42.50 12.53
C GLY A 233 6.31 -41.32 12.44
N TRP A 234 6.61 -40.85 11.22
CA TRP A 234 7.49 -39.70 11.02
C TRP A 234 6.78 -38.40 11.36
N THR A 235 7.54 -37.43 11.88
CA THR A 235 7.06 -36.09 12.20
C THR A 235 8.05 -35.05 11.67
N ALA A 236 7.53 -34.05 10.97
CA ALA A 236 8.31 -32.93 10.47
C ALA A 236 9.02 -32.18 11.60
N GLY A 237 10.12 -31.51 11.25
CA GLY A 237 10.86 -30.66 12.18
C GLY A 237 12.28 -30.38 11.69
N PRO A 238 13.00 -29.48 12.38
CA PRO A 238 14.32 -29.04 11.97
C PRO A 238 15.28 -30.22 11.72
N GLY A 239 15.89 -30.23 10.55
CA GLY A 239 16.88 -31.22 10.11
C GLY A 239 16.29 -32.63 9.93
N LYS A 240 14.97 -32.79 9.88
CA LYS A 240 14.33 -34.09 9.61
C LYS A 240 13.82 -34.13 8.18
N HIS A 241 14.29 -35.11 7.43
CA HIS A 241 13.88 -35.33 6.05
C HIS A 241 13.10 -36.64 5.92
N LEU A 242 11.97 -36.61 5.23
CA LEU A 242 11.26 -37.81 4.80
C LEU A 242 11.56 -38.05 3.32
N LEU A 243 12.37 -39.06 3.02
CA LEU A 243 12.70 -39.46 1.67
C LEU A 243 11.83 -40.66 1.27
N VAL A 244 10.89 -40.43 0.38
CA VAL A 244 10.04 -41.47 -0.20
C VAL A 244 10.62 -41.93 -1.53
N HIS A 245 11.02 -43.20 -1.63
CA HIS A 245 11.48 -43.78 -2.89
C HIS A 245 10.30 -44.42 -3.63
N LEU A 246 10.08 -44.00 -4.87
CA LEU A 246 9.08 -44.53 -5.78
C LEU A 246 9.73 -45.49 -6.79
N PRO A 247 8.98 -46.45 -7.35
CA PRO A 247 9.53 -47.33 -8.38
C PRO A 247 9.92 -46.55 -9.64
N GLU A 248 11.02 -46.92 -10.30
CA GLU A 248 11.51 -46.25 -11.52
C GLU A 248 10.43 -46.15 -12.62
N GLY A 249 9.63 -47.22 -12.75
CA GLY A 249 8.51 -47.35 -13.70
C GLY A 249 7.26 -46.53 -13.35
N ALA A 250 7.24 -45.76 -12.25
CA ALA A 250 6.16 -44.84 -11.90
C ALA A 250 6.22 -43.56 -12.77
N GLY A 251 6.17 -43.72 -14.10
CA GLY A 251 6.35 -42.63 -15.07
C GLY A 251 5.34 -41.49 -15.00
N SER A 252 4.19 -41.70 -14.35
CA SER A 252 3.19 -40.66 -14.08
C SER A 252 3.55 -39.75 -12.89
N CYS A 253 4.57 -40.11 -12.11
CA CYS A 253 5.12 -39.25 -11.06
C CYS A 253 6.28 -38.42 -11.66
N PRO A 254 6.45 -37.16 -11.26
CA PRO A 254 7.68 -36.40 -11.48
C PRO A 254 8.94 -37.22 -11.11
N TYR A 255 10.06 -36.94 -11.79
CA TYR A 255 11.32 -37.66 -11.61
C TYR A 255 11.84 -37.58 -10.16
N GLY A 256 11.67 -36.39 -9.58
CA GLY A 256 11.76 -36.11 -8.16
C GLY A 256 10.84 -34.94 -7.80
N LEU A 257 10.62 -34.76 -6.51
CA LEU A 257 9.83 -33.66 -5.97
C LEU A 257 10.27 -33.44 -4.52
N ALA A 258 10.59 -32.21 -4.15
CA ALA A 258 10.93 -31.87 -2.78
C ALA A 258 10.37 -30.52 -2.35
N GLU A 259 10.04 -30.45 -1.07
CA GLU A 259 9.69 -29.21 -0.40
C GLU A 259 10.89 -28.26 -0.31
N VAL A 260 10.60 -26.96 -0.40
CA VAL A 260 11.60 -25.92 -0.26
C VAL A 260 11.68 -25.48 1.20
N GLY A 261 12.82 -25.76 1.83
CA GLY A 261 13.11 -25.31 3.19
C GLY A 261 13.44 -23.83 3.26
N SER A 262 13.36 -23.26 4.46
CA SER A 262 13.76 -21.86 4.72
C SER A 262 15.21 -21.73 5.22
N SER A 263 15.90 -22.84 5.49
CA SER A 263 17.25 -22.85 6.04
C SER A 263 17.97 -24.19 5.79
N PRO A 264 19.31 -24.26 5.94
CA PRO A 264 20.09 -25.50 5.78
C PRO A 264 19.70 -26.66 6.72
N THR A 265 18.89 -26.38 7.74
CA THR A 265 18.40 -27.35 8.72
C THR A 265 16.88 -27.30 8.84
N ALA A 266 16.16 -26.84 7.81
CA ALA A 266 14.70 -26.80 7.85
C ALA A 266 14.10 -28.22 7.90
N GLY A 267 14.64 -29.15 7.10
CA GLY A 267 14.01 -30.45 6.91
C GLY A 267 12.93 -30.38 5.83
N GLY A 268 12.15 -31.45 5.70
CA GLY A 268 11.00 -31.49 4.79
C GLY A 268 10.81 -32.85 4.11
N ARG A 269 9.83 -32.92 3.22
CA ARG A 269 9.43 -34.12 2.48
C ARG A 269 10.01 -34.08 1.07
N LEU A 270 10.45 -35.23 0.58
CA LEU A 270 10.90 -35.41 -0.79
C LEU A 270 10.52 -36.80 -1.29
N TYR A 271 10.37 -36.96 -2.60
CA TYR A 271 10.42 -38.27 -3.24
C TYR A 271 11.32 -38.28 -4.46
N VAL A 272 11.80 -39.48 -4.80
CA VAL A 272 12.59 -39.73 -6.01
C VAL A 272 12.19 -41.04 -6.65
N ARG A 273 12.32 -41.11 -7.98
CA ARG A 273 12.14 -42.35 -8.76
C ARG A 273 13.46 -43.06 -9.08
N GLU A 274 14.57 -42.34 -8.97
CA GLU A 274 15.90 -42.87 -9.21
C GLU A 274 16.80 -42.66 -7.99
N VAL A 275 17.83 -43.49 -7.89
CA VAL A 275 18.82 -43.46 -6.80
C VAL A 275 20.17 -43.00 -7.33
N ALA A 276 20.13 -41.93 -8.11
CA ALA A 276 21.30 -41.21 -8.58
C ALA A 276 21.77 -40.24 -7.47
N THR A 277 23.09 -40.08 -7.35
CA THR A 277 23.65 -39.15 -6.34
C THR A 277 23.22 -37.71 -6.61
N SER A 278 23.23 -37.30 -7.88
CA SER A 278 22.81 -35.98 -8.33
C SER A 278 21.37 -35.67 -7.91
N LEU A 279 20.41 -36.52 -8.28
CA LEU A 279 19.01 -36.36 -7.93
C LEU A 279 18.79 -36.33 -6.40
N LEU A 280 19.28 -37.32 -5.68
CA LEU A 280 19.09 -37.38 -4.22
C LEU A 280 19.70 -36.18 -3.49
N ALA A 281 20.87 -35.72 -3.92
CA ALA A 281 21.50 -34.55 -3.35
C ALA A 281 20.73 -33.27 -3.72
N HIS A 282 20.23 -33.16 -4.95
CA HIS A 282 19.41 -32.04 -5.45
C HIS A 282 18.15 -31.87 -4.59
N GLU A 283 17.36 -32.93 -4.41
CA GLU A 283 16.11 -32.88 -3.64
C GLU A 283 16.35 -32.52 -2.16
N LEU A 284 17.46 -32.98 -1.59
CA LEU A 284 17.86 -32.54 -0.25
C LEU A 284 18.29 -31.07 -0.23
N GLY A 285 18.85 -30.55 -1.32
CA GLY A 285 19.15 -29.14 -1.50
C GLY A 285 17.91 -28.25 -1.42
N HIS A 286 16.78 -28.69 -2.00
CA HIS A 286 15.49 -28.00 -1.85
C HIS A 286 15.04 -27.93 -0.39
N ASN A 287 15.08 -29.05 0.35
CA ASN A 287 14.75 -29.05 1.78
C ASN A 287 15.70 -28.18 2.64
N MET A 288 16.87 -27.82 2.11
CA MET A 288 17.81 -26.90 2.74
C MET A 288 17.63 -25.43 2.29
N GLY A 289 16.70 -25.19 1.36
CA GLY A 289 16.28 -23.87 0.90
C GLY A 289 16.95 -23.36 -0.37
N LEU A 290 17.52 -24.27 -1.15
CA LEU A 290 17.99 -23.95 -2.50
C LEU A 290 16.85 -24.06 -3.51
N GLY A 291 16.85 -23.19 -4.51
CA GLY A 291 16.14 -23.42 -5.77
C GLY A 291 17.13 -23.91 -6.83
N HIS A 292 16.71 -23.88 -8.09
CA HIS A 292 17.49 -24.38 -9.21
C HIS A 292 18.69 -23.50 -9.54
N SER A 293 19.70 -24.13 -10.13
CA SER A 293 20.82 -23.50 -10.81
C SER A 293 20.57 -23.62 -12.32
N SER A 294 20.21 -22.50 -12.93
CA SER A 294 19.78 -22.43 -14.34
C SER A 294 20.70 -21.52 -15.14
N GLU A 295 20.61 -21.55 -16.46
CA GLU A 295 21.39 -20.65 -17.33
C GLU A 295 20.52 -19.49 -17.81
N LEU A 296 21.07 -18.28 -17.80
CA LEU A 296 20.50 -17.11 -18.48
C LEU A 296 21.27 -16.87 -19.78
N GLN A 297 20.60 -17.10 -20.91
CA GLN A 297 21.15 -16.84 -22.24
C GLN A 297 20.45 -15.64 -22.85
N CYS A 298 21.21 -14.68 -23.40
CA CYS A 298 20.65 -13.54 -24.12
C CYS A 298 21.22 -13.44 -25.56
N ASP A 299 20.45 -12.82 -26.47
CA ASP A 299 20.77 -12.85 -27.90
C ASP A 299 22.01 -12.01 -28.26
N GLY A 300 23.19 -12.62 -28.25
CA GLY A 300 24.45 -11.96 -28.59
C GLY A 300 24.98 -10.98 -27.53
N ALA A 301 24.45 -11.03 -26.31
CA ALA A 301 24.90 -10.25 -25.16
C ALA A 301 24.81 -11.09 -23.87
N THR A 302 25.59 -10.73 -22.84
CA THR A 302 25.69 -11.54 -21.61
C THR A 302 24.47 -11.39 -20.70
N GLU A 303 23.85 -10.21 -20.67
CA GLU A 303 22.67 -9.94 -19.80
C GLU A 303 21.67 -8.93 -20.39
N THR A 304 21.89 -8.45 -21.62
CA THR A 304 21.01 -7.48 -22.28
C THR A 304 20.31 -8.11 -23.47
N ASP A 305 19.38 -7.38 -24.08
CA ASP A 305 18.53 -7.84 -25.19
C ASP A 305 17.51 -8.91 -24.78
N SER A 306 17.01 -9.70 -25.73
CA SER A 306 16.05 -10.76 -25.42
C SER A 306 16.77 -11.92 -24.75
N CYS A 307 16.47 -12.13 -23.47
CA CYS A 307 17.00 -13.21 -22.67
C CYS A 307 15.98 -14.35 -22.49
N GLN A 308 16.47 -15.56 -22.26
CA GLN A 308 15.71 -16.73 -21.84
C GLN A 308 16.46 -17.40 -20.68
N VAL A 309 15.71 -17.81 -19.66
CA VAL A 309 16.24 -18.73 -18.65
C VAL A 309 16.00 -20.16 -19.15
N THR A 310 17.06 -20.94 -19.21
CA THR A 310 16.99 -22.39 -19.50
C THR A 310 17.15 -23.11 -18.18
N ALA A 311 16.04 -23.64 -17.67
CA ALA A 311 15.98 -24.32 -16.39
C ALA A 311 17.03 -25.43 -16.31
N TYR A 312 17.67 -25.57 -15.13
CA TYR A 312 18.67 -26.60 -14.82
C TYR A 312 19.95 -26.58 -15.64
N ASN A 313 20.11 -25.68 -16.62
CA ASN A 313 21.22 -25.76 -17.57
C ASN A 313 22.59 -25.33 -17.00
N ASP A 314 22.75 -25.34 -15.67
CA ASP A 314 24.04 -25.28 -14.98
C ASP A 314 24.60 -26.70 -14.72
N TRP A 315 25.29 -27.26 -15.71
CA TRP A 315 25.89 -28.60 -15.64
C TRP A 315 26.98 -28.78 -14.56
N TYR A 316 27.45 -27.68 -13.97
CA TYR A 316 28.51 -27.72 -12.95
C TYR A 316 27.97 -27.94 -11.53
N ASP A 317 26.68 -27.72 -11.32
CA ASP A 317 26.07 -27.59 -10.00
C ASP A 317 25.04 -28.67 -9.71
N VAL A 318 24.96 -29.11 -8.45
CA VAL A 318 24.00 -30.15 -8.04
C VAL A 318 22.55 -29.70 -8.18
N MET A 319 22.27 -28.40 -8.05
CA MET A 319 20.92 -27.84 -8.24
C MET A 319 20.62 -27.52 -9.70
N GLY A 320 21.55 -27.83 -10.62
CA GLY A 320 21.28 -27.83 -12.05
C GLY A 320 20.79 -29.20 -12.50
N ILE A 321 21.15 -29.56 -13.72
CA ILE A 321 20.76 -30.83 -14.35
C ILE A 321 21.23 -32.03 -13.54
N SER A 322 20.35 -33.02 -13.37
CA SER A 322 20.70 -34.29 -12.73
C SER A 322 21.33 -35.25 -13.74
N TRP A 323 22.63 -35.55 -13.57
CA TRP A 323 23.39 -36.44 -14.45
C TRP A 323 24.47 -37.21 -13.68
N ASP A 324 25.38 -37.89 -14.39
CA ASP A 324 26.38 -38.80 -13.81
C ASP A 324 27.38 -38.10 -12.87
N GLU A 325 27.68 -36.83 -13.12
CA GLU A 325 28.67 -36.06 -12.38
C GLU A 325 28.03 -35.03 -11.44
N VAL A 326 28.60 -34.86 -10.25
CA VAL A 326 28.18 -33.85 -9.27
C VAL A 326 29.39 -32.98 -8.93
N GLY A 327 29.46 -31.81 -9.57
CA GLY A 327 30.52 -30.83 -9.36
C GLY A 327 30.46 -30.14 -8.00
N THR A 328 31.47 -29.33 -7.70
CA THR A 328 31.47 -28.46 -6.52
C THR A 328 30.28 -27.49 -6.56
N LEU A 329 29.61 -27.32 -5.41
CA LEU A 329 28.48 -26.40 -5.25
C LEU A 329 28.88 -24.98 -5.63
N ASN A 330 28.08 -24.34 -6.48
CA ASN A 330 28.37 -23.00 -6.96
C ASN A 330 28.30 -21.97 -5.81
N ALA A 331 29.00 -20.84 -5.99
CA ALA A 331 29.14 -19.82 -4.95
C ALA A 331 27.80 -19.20 -4.51
N PRO A 332 26.83 -18.88 -5.39
CA PRO A 332 25.52 -18.41 -4.96
C PRO A 332 24.80 -19.37 -4.00
N GLN A 333 24.76 -20.66 -4.34
CA GLN A 333 24.08 -21.68 -3.51
C GLN A 333 24.84 -21.92 -2.21
N ALA A 334 26.17 -22.01 -2.26
CA ALA A 334 27.01 -22.15 -1.06
C ALA A 334 26.86 -20.94 -0.11
N ALA A 335 26.82 -19.73 -0.66
CA ALA A 335 26.60 -18.51 0.12
C ALA A 335 25.21 -18.47 0.75
N ARG A 336 24.18 -18.92 0.02
CA ARG A 336 22.79 -19.00 0.52
C ARG A 336 22.67 -19.96 1.70
N LEU A 337 23.38 -21.08 1.67
CA LEU A 337 23.43 -22.03 2.79
C LEU A 337 24.37 -21.61 3.93
N GLY A 338 25.16 -20.54 3.74
CA GLY A 338 26.21 -20.15 4.69
C GLY A 338 27.41 -21.10 4.72
N PHE A 339 27.60 -21.90 3.68
CA PHE A 339 28.73 -22.84 3.54
C PHE A 339 29.98 -22.21 2.93
N LEU A 340 29.90 -20.95 2.49
CA LEU A 340 31.01 -20.19 1.95
C LEU A 340 31.58 -19.25 3.03
N PRO A 341 32.79 -19.50 3.56
CA PRO A 341 33.43 -18.64 4.54
C PRO A 341 33.71 -17.23 4.01
N ALA A 342 33.61 -16.24 4.90
CA ALA A 342 33.79 -14.84 4.54
C ALA A 342 35.23 -14.54 4.09
N GLU A 343 36.22 -15.23 4.64
CA GLU A 343 37.64 -15.11 4.30
C GLU A 343 37.98 -15.65 2.90
N GLU A 344 37.11 -16.49 2.33
CA GLU A 344 37.27 -17.06 0.99
C GLU A 344 36.52 -16.25 -0.07
N THR A 345 35.82 -15.19 0.34
CA THR A 345 35.02 -14.30 -0.50
C THR A 345 35.55 -12.88 -0.45
N VAL A 346 35.79 -12.28 -1.62
CA VAL A 346 36.11 -10.85 -1.70
C VAL A 346 34.89 -10.11 -2.25
N ALA A 347 34.30 -9.23 -1.43
CA ALA A 347 33.18 -8.39 -1.83
C ALA A 347 33.67 -7.12 -2.56
N LEU A 348 33.10 -6.83 -3.72
CA LEU A 348 33.33 -5.63 -4.51
C LEU A 348 32.00 -4.93 -4.80
N ALA A 349 32.01 -3.60 -4.81
CA ALA A 349 30.86 -2.77 -5.16
C ALA A 349 31.26 -1.72 -6.19
N ALA A 350 30.28 -1.17 -6.90
CA ALA A 350 30.46 -0.09 -7.87
C ALA A 350 31.14 1.13 -7.20
N SER A 351 32.45 1.31 -7.43
CA SER A 351 33.28 2.32 -6.72
C SER A 351 34.06 3.25 -7.65
N GLY A 352 34.13 2.96 -8.95
CA GLY A 352 35.04 3.65 -9.88
C GLY A 352 36.47 3.09 -9.87
N ALA A 353 36.78 2.12 -9.01
CA ALA A 353 38.09 1.49 -8.92
C ALA A 353 38.21 0.30 -9.88
N THR A 354 39.45 -0.02 -10.24
CA THR A 354 39.82 -1.30 -10.87
C THR A 354 40.52 -2.16 -9.83
N VAL A 355 40.06 -3.40 -9.65
CA VAL A 355 40.58 -4.32 -8.64
C VAL A 355 41.05 -5.61 -9.31
N THR A 356 42.29 -6.00 -9.05
CA THR A 356 42.86 -7.28 -9.50
C THR A 356 42.86 -8.29 -8.36
N ARG A 357 42.35 -9.51 -8.60
CA ARG A 357 42.32 -10.62 -7.64
C ARG A 357 42.66 -11.93 -8.31
N THR A 358 43.23 -12.86 -7.55
CA THR A 358 43.45 -14.24 -8.00
C THR A 358 42.45 -15.14 -7.29
N LEU A 359 41.63 -15.83 -8.07
CA LEU A 359 40.73 -16.88 -7.63
C LEU A 359 41.48 -18.21 -7.61
N VAL A 360 41.36 -18.98 -6.53
CA VAL A 360 41.69 -20.41 -6.53
C VAL A 360 40.50 -21.22 -7.06
N PRO A 361 40.67 -22.49 -7.47
CA PRO A 361 39.54 -23.33 -7.87
C PRO A 361 38.44 -23.35 -6.79
N VAL A 362 37.17 -23.33 -7.19
CA VAL A 362 36.03 -23.35 -6.25
C VAL A 362 36.03 -24.61 -5.36
N SER A 363 36.60 -25.70 -5.87
CA SER A 363 36.80 -26.97 -5.16
C SER A 363 37.93 -26.94 -4.12
N ALA A 364 38.69 -25.85 -4.02
CA ALA A 364 39.74 -25.71 -3.00
C ALA A 364 39.11 -25.54 -1.61
N GLY A 365 39.83 -25.93 -0.56
CA GLY A 365 39.38 -25.78 0.84
C GLY A 365 39.93 -24.55 1.56
N SER A 366 40.62 -23.66 0.85
CA SER A 366 41.14 -22.38 1.40
C SER A 366 41.56 -21.43 0.28
N GLY A 367 41.66 -20.13 0.60
CA GLY A 367 42.02 -19.07 -0.35
C GLY A 367 40.80 -18.38 -0.94
N THR A 368 41.00 -17.34 -1.77
CA THR A 368 39.89 -16.62 -2.38
C THR A 368 39.24 -17.48 -3.47
N ARG A 369 38.11 -18.13 -3.16
CA ARG A 369 37.37 -18.99 -4.10
C ARG A 369 36.43 -18.21 -5.00
N THR A 370 35.94 -17.07 -4.52
CA THR A 370 34.98 -16.27 -5.29
C THR A 370 35.10 -14.76 -5.04
N LEU A 371 34.70 -13.98 -6.04
CA LEU A 371 34.37 -12.56 -5.89
C LEU A 371 32.86 -12.39 -5.83
N ARG A 372 32.37 -11.60 -4.87
CA ARG A 372 30.96 -11.20 -4.76
C ARG A 372 30.84 -9.75 -5.23
N LEU A 373 30.23 -9.51 -6.38
CA LEU A 373 30.02 -8.18 -6.94
C LEU A 373 28.60 -7.72 -6.62
N THR A 374 28.42 -6.50 -6.12
CA THR A 374 27.10 -5.91 -5.88
C THR A 374 26.95 -4.63 -6.68
N ASP A 375 26.06 -4.66 -7.68
CA ASP A 375 25.82 -3.53 -8.60
C ASP A 375 25.14 -2.34 -7.90
N ALA A 376 24.92 -1.24 -8.64
CA ALA A 376 24.26 -0.06 -8.11
C ALA A 376 22.80 -0.29 -7.71
N GLU A 377 22.13 -1.24 -8.36
CA GLU A 377 20.77 -1.67 -8.08
C GLU A 377 20.69 -2.71 -6.93
N GLY A 378 21.83 -3.16 -6.40
CA GLY A 378 21.92 -4.18 -5.36
C GLY A 378 21.80 -5.63 -5.83
N ALA A 379 21.78 -5.91 -7.14
CA ALA A 379 21.89 -7.27 -7.65
C ALA A 379 23.31 -7.82 -7.38
N VAL A 380 23.39 -9.13 -7.14
CA VAL A 380 24.61 -9.79 -6.69
C VAL A 380 25.09 -10.76 -7.75
N TYR A 381 26.35 -10.60 -8.15
CA TYR A 381 27.06 -11.48 -9.08
C TYR A 381 28.21 -12.18 -8.38
N TRP A 382 28.55 -13.36 -8.86
CA TRP A 382 29.58 -14.22 -8.32
C TRP A 382 30.53 -14.63 -9.43
N LEU A 383 31.83 -14.46 -9.20
CA LEU A 383 32.88 -14.96 -10.08
C LEU A 383 33.61 -16.09 -9.38
N GLU A 384 33.60 -17.26 -9.98
CA GLU A 384 34.28 -18.46 -9.46
C GLU A 384 35.14 -19.11 -10.54
N TYR A 385 36.22 -19.76 -10.13
CA TYR A 385 37.11 -20.47 -11.04
C TYR A 385 36.78 -21.97 -11.02
N ARG A 386 36.15 -22.48 -12.08
CA ARG A 386 35.94 -23.92 -12.31
C ARG A 386 37.18 -24.49 -12.97
N GLN A 387 37.80 -25.46 -12.31
CA GLN A 387 39.03 -26.07 -12.79
C GLN A 387 38.98 -27.56 -12.50
N ALA A 388 39.61 -28.38 -13.36
CA ALA A 388 39.68 -29.82 -13.20
C ALA A 388 40.53 -30.22 -11.97
N SER A 389 39.96 -30.09 -10.79
CA SER A 389 40.57 -30.33 -9.49
C SER A 389 39.50 -30.67 -8.45
N GLY A 390 39.88 -31.40 -7.39
CA GLY A 390 38.94 -31.80 -6.35
C GLY A 390 37.74 -32.54 -6.94
N ARG A 391 36.53 -32.17 -6.53
CA ARG A 391 35.28 -32.73 -7.05
C ARG A 391 35.00 -32.39 -8.51
N ASP A 392 35.58 -31.32 -9.04
CA ASP A 392 35.47 -30.92 -10.45
C ASP A 392 36.49 -31.64 -11.36
N ALA A 393 37.22 -32.66 -10.87
CA ALA A 393 38.23 -33.38 -11.65
C ALA A 393 37.68 -34.03 -12.93
N TRP A 394 36.38 -34.32 -12.98
CA TRP A 394 35.68 -34.85 -14.17
C TRP A 394 35.81 -33.92 -15.39
N LEU A 395 36.01 -32.61 -15.20
CA LEU A 395 36.21 -31.63 -16.29
C LEU A 395 37.38 -31.98 -17.22
N ALA A 396 38.40 -32.70 -16.73
CA ALA A 396 39.56 -33.12 -17.54
C ALA A 396 39.30 -34.39 -18.37
N SER A 397 38.22 -35.13 -18.09
CA SER A 397 37.90 -36.39 -18.74
C SER A 397 36.89 -36.16 -19.86
N ALA A 398 37.28 -36.35 -21.12
CA ALA A 398 36.37 -36.19 -22.26
C ALA A 398 35.19 -37.18 -22.24
N THR A 399 35.33 -38.34 -21.57
CA THR A 399 34.25 -39.32 -21.44
C THR A 399 33.28 -38.97 -20.32
N ALA A 400 33.77 -38.39 -19.22
CA ALA A 400 32.92 -37.94 -18.12
C ALA A 400 32.27 -36.59 -18.46
N ASN A 401 33.07 -35.63 -18.92
CA ASN A 401 32.63 -34.35 -19.47
C ASN A 401 32.17 -34.49 -20.93
N TRP A 402 31.31 -35.48 -21.20
CA TRP A 402 30.65 -35.60 -22.51
C TRP A 402 29.79 -34.37 -22.86
N PRO A 403 29.23 -33.59 -21.89
CA PRO A 403 28.53 -32.36 -22.22
C PRO A 403 29.45 -31.26 -22.78
N GLY A 404 30.75 -31.37 -22.56
CA GLY A 404 31.75 -30.46 -23.11
C GLY A 404 31.81 -29.09 -22.44
N VAL A 405 31.45 -29.00 -21.15
CA VAL A 405 31.51 -27.73 -20.42
C VAL A 405 32.95 -27.34 -20.08
N GLN A 406 33.20 -26.04 -19.92
CA GLN A 406 34.54 -25.45 -19.91
C GLN A 406 35.16 -25.36 -18.51
N ALA A 407 36.46 -25.63 -18.40
CA ALA A 407 37.25 -25.11 -17.28
C ALA A 407 37.55 -23.62 -17.53
N GLY A 408 37.41 -22.78 -16.50
CA GLY A 408 37.63 -21.35 -16.58
C GLY A 408 36.90 -20.56 -15.50
N VAL A 409 36.99 -19.23 -15.57
CA VAL A 409 36.23 -18.36 -14.66
C VAL A 409 34.81 -18.24 -15.20
N THR A 410 33.84 -18.70 -14.42
CA THR A 410 32.40 -18.59 -14.74
C THR A 410 31.77 -17.50 -13.90
N MET A 411 30.62 -17.01 -14.34
CA MET A 411 29.89 -15.94 -13.69
C MET A 411 28.44 -16.35 -13.42
N ARG A 412 27.95 -16.09 -12.21
CA ARG A 412 26.57 -16.37 -11.82
C ARG A 412 25.92 -15.14 -11.21
N ARG A 413 24.62 -14.97 -11.39
CA ARG A 413 23.81 -13.95 -10.71
C ARG A 413 22.93 -14.63 -9.67
N SER A 414 22.89 -14.08 -8.45
CA SER A 414 21.92 -14.51 -7.45
C SER A 414 20.52 -14.09 -7.87
N ALA A 415 19.57 -15.01 -7.72
CA ALA A 415 18.15 -14.77 -7.96
C ALA A 415 17.32 -15.39 -6.82
N GLY A 416 15.99 -15.32 -6.93
CA GLY A 416 15.05 -15.83 -5.93
C GLY A 416 13.91 -16.58 -6.61
N GLY A 417 13.01 -17.16 -5.82
CA GLY A 417 11.97 -18.05 -6.35
C GLY A 417 12.58 -19.36 -6.88
N ARG A 418 12.18 -19.75 -8.10
CA ARG A 418 12.63 -20.96 -8.81
C ARG A 418 14.14 -21.06 -8.89
N ASP A 419 14.76 -20.08 -9.53
CA ASP A 419 16.17 -20.10 -9.84
C ASP A 419 16.91 -19.25 -8.82
N THR A 420 17.62 -19.89 -7.90
CA THR A 420 18.40 -19.16 -6.88
C THR A 420 19.81 -18.84 -7.36
N SER A 421 20.22 -19.46 -8.47
CA SER A 421 21.48 -19.22 -9.18
C SER A 421 21.24 -19.19 -10.69
N LEU A 422 21.70 -18.13 -11.36
CA LEU A 422 21.66 -18.00 -12.81
C LEU A 422 23.09 -17.94 -13.38
N LEU A 423 23.54 -18.99 -14.05
CA LEU A 423 24.78 -19.01 -14.84
C LEU A 423 24.65 -18.07 -16.03
N LEU A 424 25.60 -17.15 -16.17
CA LEU A 424 25.63 -16.17 -17.25
C LEU A 424 26.58 -16.63 -18.36
N ASP A 425 26.12 -16.54 -19.60
CA ASP A 425 26.95 -16.80 -20.78
C ASP A 425 27.90 -15.62 -21.06
N ALA A 426 29.18 -15.81 -20.74
CA ALA A 426 30.24 -14.83 -21.00
C ALA A 426 30.70 -14.78 -22.47
N THR A 427 30.22 -15.69 -23.32
CA THR A 427 30.50 -15.80 -24.75
C THR A 427 29.20 -15.88 -25.58
N PRO A 428 28.26 -14.94 -25.38
CA PRO A 428 26.88 -15.08 -25.81
C PRO A 428 26.76 -15.28 -27.31
N SER A 429 26.15 -16.40 -27.69
CA SER A 429 25.78 -16.67 -29.07
C SER A 429 24.41 -16.09 -29.43
N ARG A 430 24.12 -16.08 -30.74
CA ARG A 430 22.79 -15.72 -31.23
C ARG A 430 21.80 -16.81 -30.85
N ARG A 431 20.52 -16.45 -30.68
CA ARG A 431 19.44 -17.37 -30.30
C ARG A 431 19.38 -18.66 -31.11
N ALA A 432 19.73 -18.62 -32.40
CA ALA A 432 19.77 -19.80 -33.28
C ALA A 432 20.86 -20.84 -32.91
N GLN A 433 21.79 -20.50 -32.00
CA GLN A 433 22.93 -21.33 -31.62
C GLN A 433 22.89 -21.77 -30.15
N TRP A 434 21.93 -21.30 -29.35
CA TRP A 434 21.85 -21.61 -27.92
C TRP A 434 21.83 -23.12 -27.61
N SER A 435 21.22 -23.94 -28.47
CA SER A 435 21.15 -25.40 -28.25
C SER A 435 22.49 -26.14 -28.44
N VAL A 436 23.49 -25.49 -29.03
CA VAL A 436 24.81 -26.09 -29.32
C VAL A 436 25.95 -25.35 -28.64
N ASP A 437 25.72 -24.11 -28.22
CA ASP A 437 26.69 -23.32 -27.49
C ASP A 437 26.57 -23.60 -25.99
N ARG A 438 27.65 -24.11 -25.41
CA ARG A 438 27.78 -24.41 -23.97
C ARG A 438 28.97 -23.69 -23.35
N ALA A 439 29.57 -22.75 -24.10
CA ALA A 439 30.67 -21.96 -23.61
C ALA A 439 30.12 -20.89 -22.67
N THR A 440 30.49 -20.97 -21.40
CA THR A 440 30.04 -20.01 -20.37
C THR A 440 31.20 -19.37 -19.60
N ALA A 441 32.44 -19.86 -19.82
CA ALA A 441 33.61 -19.34 -19.16
C ALA A 441 34.13 -18.07 -19.85
N LEU A 442 34.58 -17.11 -19.04
CA LEU A 442 35.21 -15.88 -19.51
C LEU A 442 36.48 -16.19 -20.34
N VAL A 443 36.54 -15.61 -21.53
CA VAL A 443 37.70 -15.73 -22.41
C VAL A 443 38.83 -14.83 -21.91
N ARG A 444 40.03 -15.40 -21.78
CA ARG A 444 41.22 -14.66 -21.35
C ARG A 444 41.49 -13.45 -22.24
N GLY A 445 41.66 -12.29 -21.61
CA GLY A 445 41.96 -11.01 -22.27
C GLY A 445 40.76 -10.31 -22.90
N VAL A 446 39.56 -10.91 -22.85
CA VAL A 446 38.34 -10.29 -23.37
C VAL A 446 37.60 -9.61 -22.22
N PRO A 447 37.39 -8.27 -22.27
CA PRO A 447 36.60 -7.58 -21.27
C PRO A 447 35.11 -7.83 -21.48
N VAL A 448 34.42 -8.29 -20.44
CA VAL A 448 32.97 -8.56 -20.46
C VAL A 448 32.27 -7.57 -19.53
N PRO A 449 31.45 -6.64 -20.06
CA PRO A 449 30.63 -5.77 -19.24
C PRO A 449 29.38 -6.50 -18.75
N ILE A 450 29.01 -6.27 -17.48
CA ILE A 450 27.78 -6.79 -16.87
C ILE A 450 27.03 -5.69 -16.13
N SER A 451 25.78 -5.96 -15.77
CA SER A 451 24.95 -4.99 -15.03
C SER A 451 24.94 -3.59 -15.66
N GLY A 452 24.67 -3.52 -16.96
CA GLY A 452 24.66 -2.23 -17.69
C GLY A 452 25.99 -1.48 -17.73
N GLY A 453 27.11 -2.17 -17.43
CA GLY A 453 28.46 -1.60 -17.38
C GLY A 453 28.93 -1.19 -15.98
N ASP A 454 28.21 -1.57 -14.92
CA ASP A 454 28.65 -1.36 -13.54
C ASP A 454 29.93 -2.13 -13.20
N PHE A 455 30.10 -3.29 -13.84
CA PHE A 455 31.35 -4.04 -13.81
C PHE A 455 31.81 -4.36 -15.22
N THR A 456 33.13 -4.36 -15.42
CA THR A 456 33.78 -4.96 -16.58
C THR A 456 34.83 -5.94 -16.07
N ILE A 457 34.67 -7.20 -16.44
CA ILE A 457 35.48 -8.32 -15.92
C ILE A 457 36.43 -8.77 -17.02
N THR A 458 37.71 -8.89 -16.70
CA THR A 458 38.73 -9.40 -17.62
C THR A 458 39.57 -10.47 -16.94
N VAL A 459 39.59 -11.68 -17.47
CA VAL A 459 40.53 -12.73 -17.02
C VAL A 459 41.90 -12.46 -17.63
N THR A 460 42.92 -12.19 -16.80
CA THR A 460 44.27 -11.82 -17.26
C THR A 460 45.22 -13.02 -17.29
N SER A 461 45.05 -13.97 -16.37
CA SER A 461 45.84 -15.20 -16.32
C SER A 461 45.02 -16.38 -15.81
N VAL A 462 45.35 -17.59 -16.27
CA VAL A 462 44.74 -18.85 -15.83
C VAL A 462 45.86 -19.88 -15.68
N THR A 463 45.88 -20.57 -14.55
CA THR A 463 46.80 -21.65 -14.19
C THR A 463 46.02 -22.77 -13.50
N PRO A 464 46.55 -24.01 -13.41
CA PRO A 464 45.85 -25.08 -12.71
C PRO A 464 45.50 -24.77 -11.23
N SER A 465 46.23 -23.89 -10.57
CA SER A 465 46.02 -23.51 -9.17
C SER A 465 45.31 -22.18 -8.96
N GLY A 466 45.03 -21.43 -10.03
CA GLY A 466 44.28 -20.17 -9.90
C GLY A 466 44.15 -19.36 -11.18
N ALA A 467 43.18 -18.45 -11.19
CA ALA A 467 42.90 -17.52 -12.28
C ALA A 467 42.91 -16.08 -11.76
N THR A 468 43.66 -15.19 -12.43
CA THR A 468 43.69 -13.76 -12.09
C THR A 468 42.62 -13.02 -12.89
N VAL A 469 41.76 -12.30 -12.19
CA VAL A 469 40.69 -11.47 -12.74
C VAL A 469 40.91 -10.00 -12.39
N GLU A 470 40.67 -9.14 -13.36
CA GLU A 470 40.57 -7.70 -13.19
C GLU A 470 39.10 -7.29 -13.28
N VAL A 471 38.62 -6.55 -12.29
CA VAL A 471 37.25 -6.04 -12.24
C VAL A 471 37.31 -4.51 -12.21
N ALA A 472 36.97 -3.87 -13.32
CA ALA A 472 36.75 -2.43 -13.38
C ALA A 472 35.31 -2.12 -12.95
N THR A 473 35.13 -1.14 -12.07
CA THR A 473 33.82 -0.79 -11.51
C THR A 473 33.39 0.63 -11.94
N ARG A 474 32.11 0.85 -12.22
CA ARG A 474 31.55 2.19 -12.46
C ARG A 474 31.42 2.97 -11.16
N THR A 475 31.49 4.30 -11.22
CA THR A 475 31.20 5.16 -10.06
C THR A 475 29.71 5.18 -9.74
N HIS A 476 29.32 4.72 -8.55
CA HIS A 476 27.93 4.67 -8.11
C HIS A 476 27.26 6.06 -8.09
N PRO A 477 25.95 6.20 -8.43
CA PRO A 477 25.24 7.49 -8.44
C PRO A 477 25.31 8.29 -7.13
N VAL A 478 25.31 7.63 -5.98
CA VAL A 478 25.51 8.28 -4.67
C VAL A 478 26.88 8.98 -4.60
N THR A 479 27.94 8.33 -5.09
CA THR A 479 29.29 8.92 -5.14
C THR A 479 29.35 10.04 -6.17
N VAL A 480 28.74 9.86 -7.35
CA VAL A 480 28.63 10.93 -8.35
C VAL A 480 27.98 12.17 -7.73
N ARG A 481 26.83 12.00 -7.07
CA ARG A 481 26.12 13.10 -6.42
C ARG A 481 26.94 13.79 -5.33
N TRP A 482 27.64 13.02 -4.50
CA TRP A 482 28.52 13.60 -3.48
C TRP A 482 29.67 14.41 -4.10
N ASN A 483 30.27 13.94 -5.20
CA ASN A 483 31.32 14.66 -5.92
C ASN A 483 30.79 15.96 -6.55
N GLU A 484 29.61 15.93 -7.17
CA GLU A 484 28.93 17.13 -7.69
C GLU A 484 28.69 18.20 -6.62
N LEU A 485 28.47 17.77 -5.37
CA LEU A 485 28.26 18.64 -4.22
C LEU A 485 29.56 19.12 -3.56
N GLY A 486 30.72 18.88 -4.17
CA GLY A 486 32.04 19.32 -3.69
C GLY A 486 32.79 18.29 -2.84
N GLY A 487 32.32 17.03 -2.78
CA GLY A 487 32.97 15.95 -2.05
C GLY A 487 33.16 16.26 -0.56
N ALA A 488 34.33 15.91 -0.02
CA ALA A 488 34.64 16.12 1.39
C ALA A 488 34.71 17.60 1.81
N GLY A 489 34.97 18.52 0.87
CA GLY A 489 34.96 19.97 1.09
C GLY A 489 33.59 20.62 0.87
N GLY A 490 32.59 19.85 0.45
CA GLY A 490 31.23 20.30 0.17
C GLY A 490 30.33 20.37 1.41
N ALA A 491 29.07 20.78 1.20
CA ALA A 491 28.09 20.97 2.28
C ALA A 491 27.72 19.67 3.03
N LEU A 492 27.84 18.50 2.40
CA LEU A 492 27.65 17.20 3.04
C LEU A 492 28.88 16.76 3.84
N GLY A 493 30.08 17.25 3.52
CA GLY A 493 31.33 16.89 4.18
C GLY A 493 31.79 15.44 3.92
N ALA A 494 32.64 14.95 4.81
CA ALA A 494 33.22 13.61 4.73
C ALA A 494 32.16 12.50 4.91
N ARG A 495 32.44 11.33 4.31
CA ARG A 495 31.65 10.10 4.46
C ARG A 495 31.76 9.59 5.90
N THR A 496 30.64 9.24 6.51
CA THR A 496 30.58 8.64 7.86
C THR A 496 30.16 7.18 7.86
N SER A 497 29.64 6.68 6.73
CA SER A 497 29.34 5.26 6.52
C SER A 497 29.89 4.75 5.17
N ALA A 498 29.99 3.42 5.05
CA ALA A 498 30.07 2.79 3.75
C ALA A 498 28.76 3.01 2.95
N LEU A 499 28.84 2.87 1.62
CA LEU A 499 27.66 2.78 0.77
C LEU A 499 26.92 1.49 1.13
N THR A 500 25.64 1.60 1.47
CA THR A 500 24.78 0.46 1.81
C THR A 500 23.70 0.33 0.75
N CYS A 501 23.61 -0.83 0.11
CA CYS A 501 22.62 -1.15 -0.92
C CYS A 501 21.73 -2.32 -0.47
N GLY A 502 20.63 -2.57 -1.18
CA GLY A 502 19.63 -3.57 -0.79
C GLY A 502 18.51 -3.02 0.10
N LEU A 503 18.32 -1.69 0.09
CA LEU A 503 17.13 -1.06 0.70
C LEU A 503 15.88 -1.40 -0.14
N VAL A 504 14.69 -1.11 0.41
CA VAL A 504 13.40 -1.33 -0.28
C VAL A 504 13.43 -0.76 -1.69
N ALA A 505 12.82 -1.46 -2.65
CA ALA A 505 12.82 -1.06 -4.06
C ALA A 505 14.24 -0.85 -4.63
N ARG A 506 15.19 -1.72 -4.24
CA ARG A 506 16.56 -1.76 -4.78
C ARG A 506 17.34 -0.46 -4.56
N GLY A 507 17.09 0.22 -3.44
CA GLY A 507 17.78 1.47 -3.17
C GLY A 507 19.09 1.31 -2.42
N CYS A 508 19.84 2.40 -2.42
CA CYS A 508 21.09 2.53 -1.70
C CYS A 508 21.13 3.84 -0.90
N SER A 509 21.91 3.85 0.17
CA SER A 509 22.18 5.06 0.95
C SER A 509 23.62 5.16 1.39
N GLN A 510 24.06 6.39 1.64
CA GLN A 510 25.30 6.68 2.32
C GLN A 510 25.13 7.88 3.24
N HIS A 511 25.73 7.80 4.42
CA HIS A 511 25.72 8.86 5.42
C HIS A 511 27.02 9.68 5.36
N PHE A 512 26.86 10.98 5.60
CA PHE A 512 27.90 12.00 5.60
C PHE A 512 27.74 12.87 6.84
N VAL A 513 28.76 13.66 7.17
CA VAL A 513 28.73 14.56 8.34
C VAL A 513 27.51 15.50 8.30
N GLY A 514 27.21 16.08 7.14
CA GLY A 514 26.14 17.07 6.96
C GLY A 514 24.77 16.49 6.56
N GLY A 515 24.64 15.16 6.38
CA GLY A 515 23.40 14.58 5.89
C GLY A 515 23.54 13.19 5.32
N SER A 516 22.64 12.82 4.42
CA SER A 516 22.66 11.51 3.76
C SER A 516 22.28 11.65 2.31
N ILE A 517 22.78 10.76 1.46
CA ILE A 517 22.31 10.62 0.09
C ILE A 517 21.60 9.29 0.00
N TYR A 518 20.36 9.32 -0.49
CA TYR A 518 19.57 8.14 -0.81
C TYR A 518 19.36 8.09 -2.32
N TRP A 519 19.44 6.90 -2.88
CA TRP A 519 19.23 6.62 -4.29
C TRP A 519 18.26 5.47 -4.45
N SER A 520 17.40 5.58 -5.45
CA SER A 520 16.63 4.46 -6.01
C SER A 520 16.58 4.60 -7.53
N PRO A 521 16.29 3.52 -8.27
CA PRO A 521 16.09 3.59 -9.72
C PRO A 521 15.02 4.62 -10.12
N GLY A 522 13.97 4.77 -9.31
CA GLY A 522 12.84 5.66 -9.61
C GLY A 522 13.08 7.14 -9.31
N THR A 523 13.96 7.49 -8.36
CA THR A 523 14.12 8.88 -7.88
C THR A 523 15.50 9.50 -8.13
N GLY A 524 16.50 8.67 -8.43
CA GLY A 524 17.91 9.07 -8.49
C GLY A 524 18.48 9.44 -7.12
N ALA A 525 19.72 9.91 -7.10
CA ALA A 525 20.45 10.21 -5.86
C ALA A 525 20.04 11.60 -5.35
N ARG A 526 19.41 11.65 -4.17
CA ARG A 526 18.97 12.89 -3.52
C ARG A 526 19.55 13.05 -2.13
N THR A 527 19.83 14.29 -1.76
CA THR A 527 20.30 14.62 -0.41
C THR A 527 19.14 14.76 0.55
N VAL A 528 19.32 14.25 1.76
CA VAL A 528 18.39 14.44 2.89
C VAL A 528 19.20 14.98 4.06
N THR A 529 18.90 16.20 4.51
CA THR A 529 19.72 16.93 5.50
C THR A 529 18.88 17.53 6.63
N GLY A 530 19.56 17.88 7.73
CA GLY A 530 19.00 18.63 8.87
C GLY A 530 17.72 18.02 9.49
N VAL A 531 16.83 18.91 9.96
CA VAL A 531 15.56 18.53 10.60
C VAL A 531 14.66 17.66 9.73
N VAL A 532 14.72 17.84 8.40
CA VAL A 532 13.92 17.04 7.45
C VAL A 532 14.41 15.60 7.46
N ARG A 533 15.73 15.37 7.40
CA ARG A 533 16.32 14.04 7.54
C ARG A 533 15.91 13.39 8.86
N ASP A 534 16.04 14.11 9.97
CA ASP A 534 15.79 13.56 11.29
C ASP A 534 14.32 13.14 11.47
N ARG A 535 13.38 13.97 11.00
CA ARG A 535 11.96 13.63 11.02
C ARG A 535 11.60 12.51 10.05
N TRP A 536 12.18 12.49 8.86
CA TRP A 536 11.96 11.42 7.88
C TRP A 536 12.46 10.08 8.41
N ALA A 537 13.66 10.06 9.00
CA ALA A 537 14.22 8.89 9.64
C ALA A 537 13.34 8.38 10.79
N ALA A 538 12.86 9.27 11.66
CA ALA A 538 11.91 8.93 12.72
C ALA A 538 10.54 8.44 12.19
N GLY A 539 10.20 8.75 10.93
CA GLY A 539 8.99 8.30 10.25
C GLY A 539 9.14 6.99 9.46
N GLY A 540 10.27 6.27 9.60
CA GLY A 540 10.53 5.02 8.89
C GLY A 540 11.24 5.17 7.54
N SER A 541 11.82 6.34 7.25
CA SER A 541 12.64 6.58 6.05
C SER A 541 11.93 6.15 4.75
N GLU A 542 12.59 5.36 3.90
CA GLU A 542 12.09 4.84 2.64
C GLU A 542 10.89 3.89 2.79
N ARG A 543 10.69 3.31 3.98
CA ARG A 543 9.49 2.49 4.30
C ARG A 543 8.30 3.32 4.75
N GLY A 544 8.54 4.59 5.12
CA GLY A 544 7.50 5.54 5.54
C GLY A 544 7.00 6.38 4.36
N LEU A 545 7.61 7.54 4.15
CA LEU A 545 7.24 8.46 3.07
C LEU A 545 7.80 8.08 1.69
N GLY A 546 8.54 6.98 1.59
CA GLY A 546 9.26 6.60 0.37
C GLY A 546 10.54 7.41 0.17
N TYR A 547 11.17 7.20 -1.00
CA TYR A 547 12.42 7.86 -1.36
C TYR A 547 12.22 9.37 -1.59
N PRO A 548 13.25 10.19 -1.28
CA PRO A 548 13.27 11.59 -1.67
C PRO A 548 13.21 11.75 -3.19
N VAL A 549 12.35 12.65 -3.67
CA VAL A 549 12.24 13.01 -5.10
C VAL A 549 12.88 14.37 -5.40
N SER A 550 13.12 15.17 -4.37
CA SER A 550 13.94 16.38 -4.41
C SER A 550 15.06 16.29 -3.38
N ASP A 551 16.05 17.17 -3.48
CA ASP A 551 16.96 17.43 -2.37
C ASP A 551 16.26 18.21 -1.25
N THR A 552 16.81 18.20 -0.04
CA THR A 552 16.39 19.13 1.01
C THR A 552 16.75 20.56 0.62
N PHE A 553 15.76 21.45 0.61
CA PHE A 553 15.96 22.88 0.39
C PHE A 553 15.71 23.65 1.68
N CYS A 554 16.71 24.38 2.16
CA CYS A 554 16.61 25.30 3.30
C CYS A 554 16.85 26.73 2.79
N GLY A 555 15.81 27.54 2.86
CA GLY A 555 15.78 28.87 2.21
C GLY A 555 14.37 29.39 2.00
N LEU A 556 13.36 28.71 2.52
CA LEU A 556 11.98 29.19 2.50
C LEU A 556 11.82 30.40 3.43
N VAL A 557 10.69 31.10 3.30
CA VAL A 557 10.36 32.30 4.09
C VAL A 557 10.56 32.04 5.60
N GLY A 558 11.28 32.92 6.30
CA GLY A 558 11.59 32.73 7.72
C GLY A 558 12.68 31.69 8.03
N GLY A 559 13.41 31.20 7.02
CA GLY A 559 14.49 30.22 7.19
C GLY A 559 14.01 28.78 7.24
N GLY A 560 12.83 28.50 6.67
CA GLY A 560 12.24 27.17 6.63
C GLY A 560 12.95 26.23 5.66
N CYS A 561 12.75 24.94 5.91
CA CYS A 561 13.26 23.85 5.08
C CYS A 561 12.11 22.99 4.57
N PHE A 562 12.25 22.45 3.37
CA PHE A 562 11.33 21.44 2.87
C PHE A 562 12.02 20.38 2.01
N GLN A 563 11.31 19.27 1.80
CA GLN A 563 11.66 18.26 0.82
C GLN A 563 10.44 17.46 0.36
N TRP A 564 10.46 17.06 -0.91
CA TRP A 564 9.49 16.16 -1.50
C TRP A 564 9.96 14.70 -1.41
N PHE A 565 9.02 13.82 -1.09
CA PHE A 565 9.16 12.37 -1.08
C PHE A 565 8.04 11.77 -1.93
N GLN A 566 8.18 10.49 -2.31
CA GLN A 566 7.17 9.79 -3.11
C GLN A 566 5.76 9.85 -2.47
N GLY A 567 5.67 9.69 -1.15
CA GLY A 567 4.42 9.66 -0.39
C GLY A 567 3.97 11.00 0.21
N GLY A 568 4.70 12.09 0.00
CA GLY A 568 4.35 13.37 0.61
C GLY A 568 5.48 14.38 0.65
N SER A 569 5.41 15.29 1.62
CA SER A 569 6.44 16.32 1.82
C SER A 569 6.65 16.60 3.29
N LEU A 570 7.87 17.01 3.65
CA LEU A 570 8.19 17.48 4.99
C LEU A 570 8.51 18.96 4.92
N TYR A 571 7.95 19.74 5.85
CA TYR A 571 8.22 21.17 5.99
C TYR A 571 8.57 21.50 7.44
N SER A 572 9.60 22.32 7.65
CA SER A 572 9.91 22.94 8.92
C SER A 572 9.94 24.45 8.76
N ALA A 573 9.35 25.18 9.71
CA ALA A 573 9.33 26.65 9.69
C ALA A 573 10.73 27.27 9.89
N THR A 574 11.65 26.54 10.51
CA THR A 574 13.05 26.94 10.70
C THR A 574 13.99 25.73 10.55
N ALA A 575 15.26 25.96 10.21
CA ALA A 575 16.22 24.86 10.05
C ALA A 575 16.45 24.00 11.32
N GLY A 576 16.20 24.56 12.51
CA GLY A 576 16.28 23.85 13.80
C GLY A 576 14.92 23.57 14.46
N GLY A 577 13.82 23.75 13.73
CA GLY A 577 12.45 23.57 14.24
C GLY A 577 12.00 22.11 14.26
N SER A 578 10.69 21.89 14.24
CA SER A 578 10.10 20.57 13.99
C SER A 578 9.62 20.49 12.55
N ALA A 579 10.01 19.44 11.83
CA ALA A 579 9.46 19.16 10.51
C ALA A 579 8.14 18.38 10.64
N HIS A 580 7.19 18.71 9.78
CA HIS A 580 5.85 18.13 9.76
C HIS A 580 5.49 17.59 8.39
N VAL A 581 4.84 16.42 8.38
CA VAL A 581 4.46 15.70 7.17
C VAL A 581 3.19 16.31 6.59
N VAL A 582 3.16 16.58 5.29
CA VAL A 582 1.99 17.07 4.56
C VAL A 582 1.78 16.21 3.31
N PHE A 583 0.60 15.59 3.18
CA PHE A 583 0.27 14.68 2.08
C PHE A 583 -1.21 14.79 1.64
N GLY A 584 -1.55 14.10 0.55
CA GLY A 584 -2.92 13.93 0.07
C GLY A 584 -3.71 15.22 -0.16
N ALA A 585 -5.03 15.14 0.03
CA ALA A 585 -5.95 16.25 -0.23
C ALA A 585 -5.70 17.49 0.64
N ILE A 586 -5.17 17.31 1.86
CA ILE A 586 -4.79 18.42 2.73
C ILE A 586 -3.61 19.20 2.14
N ARG A 587 -2.57 18.48 1.69
CA ARG A 587 -1.43 19.09 0.99
C ARG A 587 -1.89 19.87 -0.24
N ASP A 588 -2.74 19.26 -1.06
CA ASP A 588 -3.19 19.88 -2.31
C ASP A 588 -4.00 21.16 -2.01
N ARG A 589 -4.83 21.16 -0.95
CA ARG A 589 -5.55 22.38 -0.54
C ARG A 589 -4.63 23.44 0.04
N TRP A 590 -3.64 23.05 0.85
CA TRP A 590 -2.65 23.99 1.37
C TRP A 590 -1.81 24.62 0.25
N GLY A 591 -1.41 23.82 -0.74
CA GLY A 591 -0.72 24.31 -1.93
C GLY A 591 -1.55 25.27 -2.76
N ALA A 592 -2.83 24.96 -2.99
CA ALA A 592 -3.78 25.88 -3.62
C ALA A 592 -4.03 27.17 -2.80
N SER A 593 -3.68 27.18 -1.52
CA SER A 593 -3.77 28.32 -0.61
C SER A 593 -2.47 29.12 -0.50
N GLY A 594 -1.46 28.80 -1.34
CA GLY A 594 -0.18 29.50 -1.41
C GLY A 594 0.91 28.93 -0.49
N TRP A 595 0.82 27.67 -0.08
CA TRP A 595 1.86 27.01 0.74
C TRP A 595 2.22 27.81 2.01
N GLU A 596 3.49 27.82 2.42
CA GLU A 596 3.99 28.52 3.61
C GLU A 596 3.93 30.04 3.51
N VAL A 597 3.92 30.60 2.29
CA VAL A 597 3.74 32.05 2.06
C VAL A 597 2.28 32.47 2.10
N GLY A 598 1.36 31.49 2.02
CA GLY A 598 -0.08 31.68 1.98
C GLY A 598 -0.71 32.03 3.32
N ALA A 599 -2.05 32.10 3.34
CA ALA A 599 -2.80 32.53 4.54
C ALA A 599 -2.57 31.62 5.76
N LEU A 600 -2.29 30.34 5.55
CA LEU A 600 -2.11 29.34 6.62
C LEU A 600 -0.71 29.35 7.27
N GLY A 601 0.33 29.68 6.52
CA GLY A 601 1.72 29.55 6.98
C GLY A 601 2.21 28.10 6.99
N TYR A 602 3.27 27.83 7.75
CA TYR A 602 3.83 26.48 7.88
C TYR A 602 2.91 25.53 8.68
N PRO A 603 2.99 24.22 8.42
CA PRO A 603 2.41 23.23 9.31
C PRO A 603 3.07 23.30 10.69
N VAL A 604 2.28 23.04 11.75
CA VAL A 604 2.75 23.02 13.15
C VAL A 604 2.43 21.70 13.86
N ALA A 605 1.82 20.77 13.12
CA ALA A 605 1.54 19.42 13.57
C ALA A 605 1.33 18.55 12.32
N ASP A 606 1.57 17.25 12.48
CA ASP A 606 1.19 16.26 11.47
C ASP A 606 -0.35 16.14 11.38
N GLU A 607 -0.83 15.64 10.26
CA GLU A 607 -2.23 15.27 10.08
C GLU A 607 -2.63 14.21 11.11
N HIS A 608 -3.81 14.35 11.71
CA HIS A 608 -4.38 13.31 12.57
C HIS A 608 -5.85 13.07 12.22
N GLY A 609 -6.28 11.81 12.38
CA GLY A 609 -7.63 11.37 12.12
C GLY A 609 -8.66 11.98 13.07
N THR A 610 -9.85 12.23 12.53
CA THR A 610 -11.04 12.69 13.25
C THR A 610 -12.22 11.76 12.96
N ARG A 611 -13.33 11.90 13.70
CA ARG A 611 -14.56 11.16 13.38
C ARG A 611 -15.08 11.62 12.01
N GLY A 612 -14.94 10.76 11.00
CA GLY A 612 -15.39 11.00 9.63
C GLY A 612 -14.46 11.85 8.76
N GLY A 613 -13.19 12.02 9.14
CA GLY A 613 -12.26 12.85 8.37
C GLY A 613 -10.86 12.94 8.97
N SER A 614 -10.15 14.01 8.63
CA SER A 614 -8.84 14.33 9.19
C SER A 614 -8.63 15.84 9.29
N VAL A 615 -7.63 16.24 10.07
CA VAL A 615 -7.24 17.65 10.20
C VAL A 615 -5.73 17.80 10.35
N GLN A 616 -5.20 18.84 9.72
CA GLN A 616 -3.84 19.31 9.95
C GLN A 616 -3.83 20.76 10.39
N ARG A 617 -2.97 21.08 11.37
CA ARG A 617 -2.83 22.44 11.92
C ARG A 617 -1.64 23.15 11.28
N PHE A 618 -1.86 24.44 11.02
CA PHE A 618 -0.88 25.38 10.49
C PHE A 618 -0.79 26.59 11.41
N GLN A 619 0.26 27.42 11.25
CA GLN A 619 0.52 28.58 12.10
C GLN A 619 -0.70 29.51 12.28
N ARG A 620 -1.47 29.70 11.21
CA ARG A 620 -2.60 30.65 11.16
C ARG A 620 -3.96 30.00 10.89
N GLY A 621 -4.06 28.68 11.05
CA GLY A 621 -5.33 27.98 10.83
C GLY A 621 -5.20 26.47 10.85
N ALA A 622 -6.17 25.81 10.25
CA ALA A 622 -6.15 24.37 10.02
C ALA A 622 -6.82 24.04 8.69
N VAL A 623 -6.45 22.92 8.10
CA VAL A 623 -7.17 22.33 6.97
C VAL A 623 -7.90 21.11 7.49
N TYR A 624 -9.22 21.08 7.29
CA TYR A 624 -10.07 19.94 7.64
C TYR A 624 -10.48 19.23 6.36
N TRP A 625 -10.42 17.90 6.36
CA TRP A 625 -10.87 17.06 5.26
C TRP A 625 -11.93 16.08 5.75
N SER A 626 -12.93 15.84 4.92
CA SER A 626 -13.84 14.70 5.04
C SER A 626 -14.19 14.18 3.64
N PRO A 627 -14.62 12.92 3.48
CA PRO A 627 -15.08 12.41 2.19
C PRO A 627 -16.23 13.23 1.58
N ALA A 628 -17.10 13.80 2.41
CA ALA A 628 -18.26 14.56 1.96
C ALA A 628 -17.95 16.00 1.54
N THR A 629 -16.95 16.64 2.15
CA THR A 629 -16.67 18.07 1.96
C THR A 629 -15.37 18.35 1.20
N GLY A 630 -14.49 17.36 1.10
CA GLY A 630 -13.10 17.56 0.70
C GLY A 630 -12.33 18.42 1.71
N ALA A 631 -11.10 18.79 1.34
CA ALA A 631 -10.23 19.61 2.16
C ALA A 631 -10.64 21.09 2.11
N ARG A 632 -10.79 21.72 3.28
CA ARG A 632 -11.20 23.13 3.43
C ARG A 632 -10.40 23.84 4.51
N VAL A 633 -10.04 25.09 4.22
CA VAL A 633 -9.26 25.96 5.10
C VAL A 633 -10.16 26.59 6.16
N VAL A 634 -9.74 26.49 7.42
CA VAL A 634 -10.34 27.19 8.57
C VAL A 634 -9.28 28.10 9.18
N LEU A 635 -9.34 29.41 8.89
CA LEU A 635 -8.37 30.39 9.39
C LEU A 635 -8.63 30.74 10.86
N ASN A 636 -7.56 31.05 11.60
CA ASN A 636 -7.68 31.54 12.97
C ASN A 636 -8.42 32.88 12.98
N GLY A 637 -9.40 33.02 13.86
CA GLY A 637 -10.22 34.24 13.96
C GLY A 637 -11.60 33.96 14.54
N SER A 638 -12.47 34.97 14.47
CA SER A 638 -13.83 34.95 15.02
C SER A 638 -14.68 33.77 14.56
N VAL A 639 -14.64 33.46 13.25
CA VAL A 639 -15.38 32.34 12.65
C VAL A 639 -14.93 31.00 13.22
N GLN A 640 -13.62 30.71 13.24
CA GLN A 640 -13.09 29.48 13.83
C GLN A 640 -13.39 29.39 15.33
N ALA A 641 -13.24 30.49 16.07
CA ALA A 641 -13.51 30.53 17.50
C ALA A 641 -14.98 30.18 17.81
N ARG A 642 -15.94 30.76 17.07
CA ARG A 642 -17.36 30.42 17.23
C ARG A 642 -17.68 28.99 16.80
N TRP A 643 -17.09 28.51 15.71
CA TRP A 643 -17.28 27.13 15.25
C TRP A 643 -16.79 26.13 16.31
N ARG A 644 -15.58 26.35 16.86
CA ARG A 644 -15.04 25.54 17.97
C ARG A 644 -15.92 25.59 19.21
N ALA A 645 -16.40 26.77 19.60
CA ALA A 645 -17.34 26.93 20.72
C ALA A 645 -18.69 26.25 20.47
N SER A 646 -19.02 25.92 19.22
CA SER A 646 -20.23 25.18 18.82
C SER A 646 -19.98 23.67 18.68
N GLY A 647 -18.83 23.15 19.14
CA GLY A 647 -18.45 21.75 19.04
C GLY A 647 -17.62 21.38 17.81
N ALA A 648 -17.21 22.37 16.99
CA ALA A 648 -16.47 22.18 15.75
C ALA A 648 -17.14 21.14 14.82
N TYR A 649 -16.35 20.27 14.18
CA TYR A 649 -16.83 19.19 13.32
C TYR A 649 -17.72 18.16 14.04
N LYS A 650 -17.74 18.14 15.38
CA LYS A 650 -18.60 17.26 16.19
C LYS A 650 -19.96 17.89 16.49
N GLY A 651 -20.10 19.20 16.28
CA GLY A 651 -21.32 19.96 16.53
C GLY A 651 -22.26 19.96 15.33
N ALA A 652 -23.44 20.59 15.49
CA ALA A 652 -24.48 20.63 14.46
C ALA A 652 -24.05 21.30 13.15
N LEU A 653 -23.02 22.15 13.17
CA LEU A 653 -22.46 22.75 11.96
C LEU A 653 -21.70 21.73 11.10
N GLY A 654 -21.10 20.70 11.70
CA GLY A 654 -20.31 19.69 10.98
C GLY A 654 -19.03 20.25 10.35
N TYR A 655 -18.57 19.58 9.30
CA TYR A 655 -17.36 19.97 8.56
C TYR A 655 -17.59 21.24 7.71
N PRO A 656 -16.52 22.03 7.49
CA PRO A 656 -16.57 23.15 6.55
C PRO A 656 -16.84 22.66 5.12
N VAL A 657 -17.69 23.37 4.36
CA VAL A 657 -17.94 23.12 2.93
C VAL A 657 -17.30 24.17 2.03
N SER A 658 -16.91 25.32 2.61
CA SER A 658 -16.10 26.35 1.96
C SER A 658 -14.85 26.62 2.80
N ASP A 659 -13.88 27.32 2.22
CA ASP A 659 -12.82 27.94 2.99
C ASP A 659 -13.34 29.15 3.78
N THR A 660 -12.62 29.54 4.83
CA THR A 660 -12.83 30.85 5.46
C THR A 660 -12.46 31.95 4.47
N PHE A 661 -13.39 32.87 4.22
CA PHE A 661 -13.13 34.07 3.44
C PHE A 661 -13.20 35.29 4.35
N CYS A 662 -12.16 36.12 4.33
CA CYS A 662 -12.09 37.39 5.04
C CYS A 662 -11.80 38.50 4.02
N GLY A 663 -12.73 39.44 3.90
CA GLY A 663 -12.75 40.41 2.80
C GLY A 663 -14.16 40.89 2.44
N LEU A 664 -15.17 40.52 3.24
CA LEU A 664 -16.51 41.06 3.10
C LEU A 664 -16.54 42.56 3.47
N VAL A 665 -17.60 43.25 3.09
CA VAL A 665 -17.80 44.69 3.36
C VAL A 665 -17.54 45.02 4.83
N GLY A 666 -16.74 46.05 5.10
CA GLY A 666 -16.38 46.42 6.48
C GLY A 666 -15.35 45.50 7.16
N GLY A 667 -14.69 44.61 6.42
CA GLY A 667 -13.65 43.70 6.95
C GLY A 667 -14.21 42.42 7.57
N GLY A 668 -15.42 42.03 7.15
CA GLY A 668 -16.09 40.83 7.65
C GLY A 668 -15.49 39.54 7.12
N CYS A 669 -15.76 38.47 7.86
CA CYS A 669 -15.36 37.11 7.52
C CYS A 669 -16.56 36.17 7.50
N PHE A 670 -16.53 35.15 6.65
CA PHE A 670 -17.52 34.10 6.66
C PHE A 670 -16.95 32.73 6.32
N GLN A 671 -17.72 31.69 6.68
CA GLN A 671 -17.47 30.32 6.23
C GLN A 671 -18.76 29.51 6.22
N TRP A 672 -18.90 28.64 5.23
CA TRP A 672 -20.02 27.71 5.12
C TRP A 672 -19.63 26.35 5.69
N PHE A 673 -20.58 25.72 6.36
CA PHE A 673 -20.50 24.40 6.96
C PHE A 673 -21.71 23.57 6.52
N GLN A 674 -21.66 22.26 6.75
CA GLN A 674 -22.75 21.35 6.38
C GLN A 674 -24.10 21.77 7.00
N GLY A 675 -24.09 22.21 8.26
CA GLY A 675 -25.28 22.60 9.02
C GLY A 675 -25.62 24.09 9.00
N GLY A 676 -24.92 24.93 8.23
CA GLY A 676 -25.18 26.37 8.22
C GLY A 676 -23.97 27.20 7.82
N SER A 677 -23.95 28.46 8.24
CA SER A 677 -22.87 29.39 7.93
C SER A 677 -22.56 30.27 9.13
N LEU A 678 -21.31 30.70 9.24
CA LEU A 678 -20.85 31.65 10.26
C LEU A 678 -20.43 32.94 9.58
N TYR A 679 -20.88 34.08 10.11
CA TYR A 679 -20.50 35.41 9.65
C TYR A 679 -20.06 36.28 10.83
N SER A 680 -19.01 37.07 10.63
CA SER A 680 -18.61 38.14 11.53
C SER A 680 -18.47 39.44 10.75
N ALA A 681 -18.96 40.55 11.32
CA ALA A 681 -18.89 41.87 10.70
C ALA A 681 -17.44 42.42 10.60
N THR A 682 -16.56 41.96 11.47
CA THR A 682 -15.12 42.27 11.46
C THR A 682 -14.30 41.02 11.79
N ALA A 683 -13.04 40.95 11.35
CA ALA A 683 -12.18 39.79 11.61
C ALA A 683 -12.08 39.42 13.11
N GLY A 684 -12.05 40.42 13.99
CA GLY A 684 -11.99 40.25 15.46
C GLY A 684 -13.34 40.33 16.20
N GLY A 685 -14.46 40.46 15.48
CA GLY A 685 -15.80 40.57 16.06
C GLY A 685 -16.39 39.23 16.55
N SER A 686 -17.64 39.25 16.99
CA SER A 686 -18.38 38.02 17.29
C SER A 686 -18.93 37.43 15.99
N ALA A 687 -18.61 36.16 15.72
CA ALA A 687 -19.23 35.42 14.64
C ALA A 687 -20.57 34.81 15.09
N HIS A 688 -21.54 34.81 14.18
CA HIS A 688 -22.90 34.34 14.45
C HIS A 688 -23.35 33.29 13.43
N VAL A 689 -24.07 32.28 13.92
CA VAL A 689 -24.57 31.17 13.10
C VAL A 689 -25.84 31.61 12.36
N VAL A 690 -25.89 31.38 11.06
CA VAL A 690 -27.06 31.62 10.20
C VAL A 690 -27.37 30.35 9.42
N PHE A 691 -28.60 29.85 9.52
CA PHE A 691 -29.03 28.59 8.90
C PHE A 691 -30.52 28.63 8.47
N GLY A 692 -30.93 27.58 7.74
CA GLY A 692 -32.33 27.34 7.38
C GLY A 692 -33.05 28.49 6.67
N ALA A 693 -34.36 28.59 6.90
CA ALA A 693 -35.21 29.58 6.24
C ALA A 693 -34.82 31.04 6.54
N ILE A 694 -34.23 31.30 7.72
CA ILE A 694 -33.73 32.63 8.07
C ILE A 694 -32.53 33.01 7.20
N ARG A 695 -31.55 32.10 7.02
CA ARG A 695 -30.43 32.30 6.10
C ARG A 695 -30.91 32.56 4.69
N ASP A 696 -31.86 31.75 4.22
CA ASP A 696 -32.35 31.84 2.84
C ASP A 696 -33.07 33.17 2.59
N ARG A 697 -33.84 33.68 3.57
CA ARG A 697 -34.45 35.01 3.47
C ARG A 697 -33.43 36.13 3.55
N TRP A 698 -32.44 36.03 4.44
CA TRP A 698 -31.36 37.02 4.53
C TRP A 698 -30.56 37.09 3.23
N GLY A 699 -30.25 35.93 2.63
CA GLY A 699 -29.60 35.86 1.31
C GLY A 699 -30.44 36.47 0.20
N ALA A 700 -31.74 36.18 0.16
CA ALA A 700 -32.68 36.84 -0.76
C ALA A 700 -32.82 38.35 -0.54
N SER A 701 -32.39 38.86 0.62
CA SER A 701 -32.39 40.28 0.98
C SER A 701 -31.04 40.96 0.72
N GLY A 702 -30.10 40.28 0.05
CA GLY A 702 -28.79 40.80 -0.32
C GLY A 702 -27.68 40.55 0.70
N TRP A 703 -27.81 39.56 1.58
CA TRP A 703 -26.77 39.19 2.56
C TRP A 703 -26.28 40.39 3.40
N GLU A 704 -24.98 40.46 3.71
CA GLU A 704 -24.37 41.53 4.51
C GLU A 704 -24.33 42.90 3.82
N VAL A 705 -24.39 42.94 2.49
CA VAL A 705 -24.48 44.20 1.72
C VAL A 705 -25.91 44.73 1.64
N GLY A 706 -26.90 43.88 1.92
CA GLY A 706 -28.32 44.18 1.86
C GLY A 706 -28.84 45.04 3.02
N ALA A 707 -30.15 45.29 3.02
CA ALA A 707 -30.79 46.20 3.97
C ALA A 707 -30.58 45.80 5.45
N LEU A 708 -30.42 44.51 5.74
CA LEU A 708 -30.24 43.99 7.10
C LEU A 708 -28.82 44.14 7.66
N GLY A 709 -27.79 44.09 6.81
CA GLY A 709 -26.39 44.03 7.26
C GLY A 709 -26.01 42.66 7.85
N TYR A 710 -24.97 42.63 8.67
CA TYR A 710 -24.48 41.40 9.33
C TYR A 710 -25.40 40.92 10.46
N PRO A 711 -25.40 39.61 10.78
CA PRO A 711 -26.00 39.11 12.01
C PRO A 711 -25.27 39.67 13.23
N VAL A 712 -26.02 39.95 14.31
CA VAL A 712 -25.51 40.47 15.59
C VAL A 712 -25.91 39.60 16.79
N ALA A 713 -26.55 38.47 16.52
CA ALA A 713 -26.95 37.45 17.46
C ALA A 713 -27.21 36.15 16.70
N ASP A 714 -27.09 35.01 17.38
CA ASP A 714 -27.56 33.74 16.84
C ASP A 714 -29.09 33.69 16.81
N GLU A 715 -29.64 32.82 15.96
CA GLU A 715 -31.06 32.51 15.98
C GLU A 715 -31.46 31.97 17.35
N HIS A 716 -32.57 32.46 17.90
CA HIS A 716 -33.18 31.89 19.10
C HIS A 716 -34.66 31.62 18.89
N GLY A 717 -35.14 30.56 19.55
CA GLY A 717 -36.53 30.16 19.54
C GLY A 717 -37.43 31.19 20.22
N THR A 718 -38.65 31.29 19.71
CA THR A 718 -39.73 32.14 20.23
C THR A 718 -41.01 31.30 20.33
N ARG A 719 -42.07 31.85 20.95
CA ARG A 719 -43.37 31.16 20.99
C ARG A 719 -43.93 31.06 19.57
N GLY A 720 -43.88 29.87 18.99
CA GLY A 720 -44.43 29.57 17.65
C GLY A 720 -43.49 29.83 16.47
N GLY A 721 -42.19 30.07 16.70
CA GLY A 721 -41.26 30.39 15.62
C GLY A 721 -39.84 30.68 16.10
N SER A 722 -39.05 31.37 15.29
CA SER A 722 -37.67 31.78 15.58
C SER A 722 -37.41 33.21 15.14
N VAL A 723 -36.38 33.84 15.71
CA VAL A 723 -35.90 35.14 15.25
C VAL A 723 -34.38 35.19 15.29
N GLN A 724 -33.81 35.86 14.30
CA GLN A 724 -32.41 36.28 14.30
C GLN A 724 -32.28 37.79 14.09
N ARG A 725 -31.39 38.42 14.85
CA ARG A 725 -31.15 39.86 14.76
C ARG A 725 -29.94 40.16 13.86
N PHE A 726 -30.08 41.24 13.10
CA PHE A 726 -29.06 41.81 12.23
C PHE A 726 -28.82 43.28 12.59
N GLN A 727 -27.75 43.87 12.07
CA GLN A 727 -27.36 45.25 12.38
C GLN A 727 -28.51 46.26 12.19
N ARG A 728 -29.31 46.08 11.14
CA ARG A 728 -30.37 47.01 10.73
C ARG A 728 -31.78 46.41 10.76
N GLY A 729 -31.99 45.30 11.46
CA GLY A 729 -33.31 44.67 11.56
C GLY A 729 -33.28 43.29 12.19
N ALA A 730 -34.31 42.51 11.92
CA ALA A 730 -34.39 41.11 12.30
C ALA A 730 -35.14 40.31 11.24
N VAL A 731 -34.87 39.02 11.17
CA VAL A 731 -35.66 38.07 10.38
C VAL A 731 -36.45 37.21 11.36
N TYR A 732 -37.76 37.21 11.21
CA TYR A 732 -38.68 36.37 11.99
C TYR A 732 -39.16 35.23 11.11
N TRP A 733 -39.21 34.02 11.66
CA TRP A 733 -39.77 32.85 11.00
C TRP A 733 -40.86 32.23 11.87
N SER A 734 -41.94 31.79 11.23
CA SER A 734 -42.92 30.88 11.83
C SER A 734 -43.37 29.85 10.79
N PRO A 735 -43.91 28.69 11.19
CA PRO A 735 -44.46 27.72 10.25
C PRO A 735 -45.57 28.31 9.36
N ALA A 736 -46.35 29.26 9.88
CA ALA A 736 -47.49 29.85 9.17
C ALA A 736 -47.09 30.94 8.17
N THR A 737 -46.02 31.69 8.46
CA THR A 737 -45.65 32.90 7.69
C THR A 737 -44.38 32.74 6.86
N GLY A 738 -43.58 31.72 7.15
CA GLY A 738 -42.20 31.63 6.67
C GLY A 738 -41.32 32.75 7.23
N ALA A 739 -40.09 32.87 6.69
CA ALA A 739 -39.13 33.88 7.11
C ALA A 739 -39.45 35.24 6.48
N ARG A 740 -39.50 36.30 7.29
CA ARG A 740 -39.82 37.68 6.87
C ARG A 740 -38.93 38.69 7.55
N VAL A 741 -38.54 39.72 6.80
CA VAL A 741 -37.66 40.80 7.25
C VAL A 741 -38.45 41.87 7.98
N VAL A 742 -37.98 42.28 9.16
CA VAL A 742 -38.46 43.43 9.91
C VAL A 742 -37.31 44.43 10.09
N LEU A 743 -37.28 45.49 9.28
CA LEU A 743 -36.23 46.52 9.30
C LEU A 743 -36.38 47.45 10.52
N ASN A 744 -35.26 47.96 11.03
CA ASN A 744 -35.28 48.97 12.08
C ASN A 744 -35.94 50.26 11.55
N GLY A 745 -36.84 50.82 12.35
CA GLY A 745 -37.59 52.03 11.97
C GLY A 745 -38.93 52.14 12.69
N SER A 746 -39.74 53.10 12.26
CA SER A 746 -41.05 53.42 12.86
C SER A 746 -42.02 52.23 12.88
N VAL A 747 -42.08 51.46 11.80
CA VAL A 747 -42.93 50.26 11.68
C VAL A 747 -42.53 49.22 12.74
N GLN A 748 -41.24 48.88 12.85
CA GLN A 748 -40.76 47.94 13.86
C GLN A 748 -40.98 48.46 15.28
N ALA A 749 -40.71 49.75 15.53
CA ALA A 749 -40.89 50.36 16.85
C ALA A 749 -42.35 50.28 17.30
N ARG A 750 -43.30 50.61 16.43
CA ARG A 750 -44.74 50.48 16.73
C ARG A 750 -45.15 49.03 16.93
N TRP A 751 -44.71 48.12 16.06
CA TRP A 751 -45.00 46.69 16.22
C TRP A 751 -44.53 46.15 17.57
N ARG A 752 -43.31 46.49 17.99
CA ARG A 752 -42.78 46.14 19.30
C ARG A 752 -43.59 46.75 20.45
N ALA A 753 -43.98 48.02 20.34
CA ALA A 753 -44.84 48.68 21.32
C ALA A 753 -46.23 48.03 21.43
N SER A 754 -46.71 47.39 20.36
CA SER A 754 -47.95 46.61 20.35
C SER A 754 -47.77 45.14 20.76
N GLY A 755 -46.64 44.78 21.40
CA GLY A 755 -46.37 43.42 21.89
C GLY A 755 -45.63 42.50 20.90
N ALA A 756 -45.20 43.02 19.75
CA ALA A 756 -44.51 42.28 18.69
C ALA A 756 -45.29 41.00 18.28
N TYR A 757 -44.58 39.90 18.03
CA TYR A 757 -45.15 38.59 17.68
C TYR A 757 -46.05 37.99 18.77
N LYS A 758 -46.02 38.53 20.01
CA LYS A 758 -46.89 38.10 21.12
C LYS A 758 -48.19 38.90 21.18
N GLY A 759 -48.27 40.04 20.47
CA GLY A 759 -49.43 40.91 20.43
C GLY A 759 -50.42 40.54 19.35
N ALA A 760 -51.52 41.29 19.25
CA ALA A 760 -52.62 41.03 18.33
C ALA A 760 -52.23 41.05 16.84
N LEU A 761 -51.12 41.72 16.48
CA LEU A 761 -50.59 41.72 15.12
C LEU A 761 -49.96 40.37 14.73
N GLY A 762 -49.39 39.63 15.68
CA GLY A 762 -48.72 38.36 15.41
C GLY A 762 -47.44 38.49 14.58
N TYR A 763 -47.07 37.41 13.88
CA TYR A 763 -45.88 37.36 13.02
C TYR A 763 -46.08 38.17 11.74
N PRO A 764 -44.99 38.71 11.17
CA PRO A 764 -45.00 39.34 9.85
C PRO A 764 -45.38 38.33 8.76
N VAL A 765 -46.23 38.74 7.82
CA VAL A 765 -46.59 37.95 6.62
C VAL A 765 -45.94 38.52 5.34
N SER A 766 -45.44 39.76 5.41
CA SER A 766 -44.61 40.40 4.39
C SER A 766 -43.30 40.89 4.99
N ASP A 767 -42.33 41.20 4.13
CA ASP A 767 -41.17 41.97 4.54
C ASP A 767 -41.54 43.45 4.76
N THR A 768 -40.73 44.17 5.54
CA THR A 768 -40.81 45.63 5.58
C THR A 768 -40.44 46.20 4.21
N PHE A 769 -41.33 47.01 3.65
CA PHE A 769 -41.06 47.75 2.43
C PHE A 769 -41.00 49.25 2.74
N CYS A 770 -39.91 49.90 2.34
CA CYS A 770 -39.72 51.34 2.46
C CYS A 770 -39.43 51.90 1.06
N GLY A 771 -40.29 52.79 0.59
CA GLY A 771 -40.36 53.20 -0.81
C GLY A 771 -41.75 53.57 -1.28
N LEU A 772 -42.72 53.67 -0.35
CA LEU A 772 -44.05 54.17 -0.66
C LEU A 772 -44.00 55.67 -0.98
N VAL A 773 -45.07 56.19 -1.59
CA VAL A 773 -45.21 57.61 -1.97
C VAL A 773 -44.88 58.52 -0.79
N GLY A 774 -44.00 59.50 -0.98
CA GLY A 774 -43.56 60.40 0.10
C GLY A 774 -42.50 59.83 1.04
N GLY A 775 -41.91 58.68 0.71
CA GLY A 775 -40.86 58.03 1.52
C GLY A 775 -41.41 57.19 2.67
N GLY A 776 -42.65 56.74 2.56
CA GLY A 776 -43.32 55.91 3.56
C GLY A 776 -42.83 54.47 3.59
N CYS A 777 -43.14 53.80 4.71
CA CYS A 777 -42.84 52.39 4.92
C CYS A 777 -44.09 51.63 5.36
N PHE A 778 -44.19 50.35 5.00
CA PHE A 778 -45.24 49.47 5.50
C PHE A 778 -44.77 48.05 5.77
N GLN A 779 -45.57 47.33 6.54
CA GLN A 779 -45.45 45.88 6.69
C GLN A 779 -46.79 45.24 7.06
N TRP A 780 -47.06 44.05 6.52
CA TRP A 780 -48.21 43.24 6.86
C TRP A 780 -47.85 42.17 7.90
N PHE A 781 -48.80 41.94 8.81
CA PHE A 781 -48.76 40.95 9.87
C PHE A 781 -50.04 40.10 9.85
N GLN A 782 -50.05 38.98 10.55
CA GLN A 782 -51.20 38.07 10.60
C GLN A 782 -52.50 38.78 10.99
N GLY A 783 -52.44 39.70 11.97
CA GLY A 783 -53.61 40.41 12.50
C GLY A 783 -53.88 41.79 11.88
N GLY A 784 -53.05 42.28 10.97
CA GLY A 784 -53.21 43.65 10.45
C GLY A 784 -51.98 44.18 9.72
N SER A 785 -51.91 45.48 9.54
CA SER A 785 -50.80 46.15 8.83
C SER A 785 -50.35 47.41 9.54
N LEU A 786 -49.08 47.75 9.40
CA LEU A 786 -48.50 48.99 9.92
C LEU A 786 -48.02 49.84 8.75
N TYR A 787 -48.33 51.14 8.78
CA TYR A 787 -47.91 52.12 7.79
C TYR A 787 -47.34 53.36 8.47
N SER A 788 -46.29 53.94 7.89
CA SER A 788 -45.79 55.27 8.23
C SER A 788 -45.64 56.10 6.97
N ALA A 789 -46.05 57.38 7.03
CA ALA A 789 -46.00 58.29 5.90
C ALA A 789 -44.57 58.71 5.50
N THR A 790 -43.62 58.63 6.43
CA THR A 790 -42.19 58.84 6.20
C THR A 790 -41.38 57.82 6.99
N ALA A 791 -40.17 57.48 6.54
CA ALA A 791 -39.33 56.51 7.23
C ALA A 791 -39.13 56.79 8.75
N GLY A 792 -39.07 58.07 9.14
CA GLY A 792 -38.94 58.53 10.53
C GLY A 792 -40.23 58.94 11.25
N GLY A 793 -41.39 58.94 10.56
CA GLY A 793 -42.67 59.36 11.13
C GLY A 793 -43.32 58.29 12.02
N SER A 794 -44.40 58.64 12.72
CA SER A 794 -45.16 57.66 13.52
C SER A 794 -45.83 56.62 12.64
N ALA A 795 -45.62 55.33 12.97
CA ALA A 795 -46.32 54.24 12.32
C ALA A 795 -47.66 53.95 13.01
N HIS A 796 -48.69 53.66 12.24
CA HIS A 796 -50.05 53.43 12.74
C HIS A 796 -50.59 52.07 12.31
N VAL A 797 -51.26 51.39 13.24
CA VAL A 797 -51.85 50.06 13.04
C VAL A 797 -53.20 50.21 12.32
N VAL A 798 -53.42 49.42 11.28
CA VAL A 798 -54.70 49.31 10.57
C VAL A 798 -55.12 47.85 10.58
N PHE A 799 -56.29 47.53 11.13
CA PHE A 799 -56.79 46.16 11.24
C PHE A 799 -58.26 46.01 10.78
N GLY A 800 -58.69 44.75 10.61
CA GLY A 800 -60.09 44.37 10.38
C GLY A 800 -60.79 45.09 9.23
N ALA A 801 -62.10 45.33 9.39
CA ALA A 801 -62.95 45.92 8.36
C ALA A 801 -62.51 47.33 7.94
N ILE A 802 -61.87 48.09 8.83
CA ILE A 802 -61.31 49.41 8.49
C ILE A 802 -60.16 49.26 7.49
N ARG A 803 -59.23 48.33 7.73
CA ARG A 803 -58.14 48.02 6.79
C ARG A 803 -58.69 47.60 5.43
N ASP A 804 -59.65 46.68 5.42
CA ASP A 804 -60.18 46.13 4.17
C ASP A 804 -60.90 47.23 3.36
N ARG A 805 -61.62 48.14 4.03
CA ARG A 805 -62.24 49.28 3.38
C ARG A 805 -61.22 50.30 2.87
N TRP A 806 -60.17 50.58 3.65
CA TRP A 806 -59.09 51.47 3.23
C TRP A 806 -58.36 50.91 2.00
N GLY A 807 -58.11 49.59 1.99
CA GLY A 807 -57.54 48.90 0.84
C GLY A 807 -58.41 48.95 -0.41
N ALA A 808 -59.72 48.74 -0.26
CA ALA A 808 -60.69 48.94 -1.34
C ALA A 808 -60.79 50.41 -1.82
N SER A 809 -60.23 51.35 -1.06
CA SER A 809 -60.19 52.79 -1.39
C SER A 809 -58.83 53.24 -1.94
N GLY A 810 -57.94 52.29 -2.26
CA GLY A 810 -56.64 52.56 -2.87
C GLY A 810 -55.48 52.77 -1.90
N TRP A 811 -55.60 52.33 -0.63
CA TRP A 811 -54.53 52.39 0.37
C TRP A 811 -53.95 53.82 0.54
N GLU A 812 -52.64 53.94 0.76
CA GLU A 812 -51.95 55.21 1.00
C GLU A 812 -51.89 56.14 -0.22
N VAL A 813 -52.05 55.61 -1.42
CA VAL A 813 -52.12 56.40 -2.67
C VAL A 813 -53.55 56.87 -2.97
N GLY A 814 -54.54 56.24 -2.35
CA GLY A 814 -55.96 56.53 -2.50
C GLY A 814 -56.39 57.83 -1.83
N ALA A 815 -57.67 58.18 -2.00
CA ALA A 815 -58.23 59.48 -1.58
C ALA A 815 -58.00 59.82 -0.09
N LEU A 816 -57.89 58.81 0.78
CA LEU A 816 -57.66 58.99 2.21
C LEU A 816 -56.20 59.31 2.59
N GLY A 817 -55.21 58.87 1.80
CA GLY A 817 -53.79 58.98 2.15
C GLY A 817 -53.38 58.01 3.28
N TYR A 818 -52.25 58.30 3.93
CA TYR A 818 -51.72 57.50 5.05
C TYR A 818 -52.58 57.62 6.32
N PRO A 819 -52.60 56.59 7.19
CA PRO A 819 -53.15 56.73 8.54
C PRO A 819 -52.32 57.73 9.36
N VAL A 820 -52.99 58.55 10.18
CA VAL A 820 -52.37 59.56 11.07
C VAL A 820 -52.66 59.31 12.55
N ALA A 821 -53.42 58.26 12.84
CA ALA A 821 -53.70 57.77 14.19
C ALA A 821 -54.03 56.28 14.14
N ASP A 822 -53.81 55.58 15.25
CA ASP A 822 -54.35 54.23 15.43
C ASP A 822 -55.88 54.29 15.56
N GLU A 823 -56.54 53.16 15.34
CA GLU A 823 -57.97 53.00 15.54
C GLU A 823 -58.37 53.35 16.98
N GLN A 824 -59.37 54.22 17.12
CA GLN A 824 -59.93 54.66 18.39
C GLN A 824 -61.32 54.05 18.56
N SER A 825 -61.54 53.37 19.69
CA SER A 825 -62.88 52.90 20.06
C SER A 825 -63.78 54.09 20.39
N VAL A 826 -64.96 54.13 19.79
CA VAL A 826 -66.00 55.14 20.04
C VAL A 826 -67.29 54.45 20.46
N ARG A 827 -68.24 55.20 21.02
CA ARG A 827 -69.53 54.62 21.44
C ARG A 827 -70.25 54.02 20.22
N GLY A 828 -70.38 52.68 20.20
CA GLY A 828 -71.06 51.94 19.13
C GLY A 828 -70.18 51.53 17.94
N GLY A 829 -68.85 51.70 18.00
CA GLY A 829 -67.97 51.33 16.90
C GLY A 829 -66.52 51.76 17.08
N SER A 830 -65.83 51.93 15.95
CA SER A 830 -64.44 52.36 15.89
C SER A 830 -64.23 53.44 14.84
N VAL A 831 -63.21 54.28 15.01
CA VAL A 831 -62.81 55.27 14.01
C VAL A 831 -61.30 55.31 13.84
N GLN A 832 -60.84 55.38 12.60
CA GLN A 832 -59.44 55.62 12.28
C GLN A 832 -59.28 56.86 11.39
N ARG A 833 -58.30 57.71 11.72
CA ARG A 833 -58.02 58.94 10.97
C ARG A 833 -56.90 58.71 9.95
N PHE A 834 -57.07 59.31 8.79
CA PHE A 834 -56.13 59.36 7.67
C PHE A 834 -55.84 60.82 7.30
N GLN A 835 -54.79 61.06 6.51
CA GLN A 835 -54.35 62.42 6.14
C GLN A 835 -55.47 63.29 5.56
N ARG A 836 -56.40 62.70 4.81
CA ARG A 836 -57.47 63.40 4.06
C ARG A 836 -58.88 62.92 4.41
N GLY A 837 -59.06 62.32 5.59
CA GLY A 837 -60.38 61.87 6.04
C GLY A 837 -60.32 60.86 7.18
N ARG A 838 -61.41 60.14 7.40
CA ARG A 838 -61.52 59.08 8.42
C ARG A 838 -62.35 57.91 7.91
N ILE A 839 -62.12 56.73 8.48
CA ILE A 839 -63.02 55.59 8.31
C ILE A 839 -63.70 55.31 9.65
N THR A 840 -65.02 55.21 9.65
CA THR A 840 -65.82 54.80 10.83
C THR A 840 -66.39 53.41 10.59
N TRP A 841 -66.25 52.51 11.57
CA TRP A 841 -66.86 51.19 11.55
C TRP A 841 -67.91 51.06 12.65
N THR A 842 -69.08 50.55 12.32
CA THR A 842 -70.09 50.10 13.30
C THR A 842 -70.62 48.72 12.91
N PRO A 843 -71.17 47.93 13.85
CA PRO A 843 -71.77 46.64 13.53
C PRO A 843 -72.91 46.73 12.51
N SER A 844 -73.66 47.83 12.49
CA SER A 844 -74.84 48.01 11.62
C SER A 844 -74.54 48.55 10.23
N ARG A 845 -73.39 49.22 10.02
CA ARG A 845 -73.06 49.92 8.76
C ARG A 845 -71.76 49.46 8.12
N GLY A 846 -70.99 48.60 8.79
CA GLY A 846 -69.64 48.24 8.35
C GLY A 846 -68.71 49.45 8.34
N ALA A 847 -67.61 49.36 7.58
CA ALA A 847 -66.61 50.42 7.49
C ALA A 847 -66.98 51.43 6.38
N VAL A 848 -67.18 52.69 6.77
CA VAL A 848 -67.61 53.79 5.90
C VAL A 848 -66.53 54.86 5.86
N VAL A 849 -66.19 55.30 4.64
CA VAL A 849 -65.23 56.38 4.37
C VAL A 849 -65.93 57.73 4.52
N VAL A 850 -65.32 58.65 5.27
CA VAL A 850 -65.74 60.04 5.40
C VAL A 850 -64.56 60.91 5.01
N LEU A 851 -64.62 61.53 3.83
CA LEU A 851 -63.59 62.46 3.35
C LEU A 851 -63.71 63.80 4.08
N GLY A 852 -62.57 64.43 4.33
CA GLY A 852 -62.46 65.72 5.01
C GLY A 852 -62.35 66.89 4.04
#